data_AF-A0AAF1KA85-F1
#
_entry.id   AF-A0AAF1KA85-F1
#
_cell.length_a   1.000
_cell.length_b   1.000
_cell.length_c   1.000
_cell.angle_alpha   90.00
_cell.angle_beta   90.00
_cell.angle_gamma   90.00
#
_symmetry.space_group_name_H-M   'P 1'
#
loop_
_entity.id
_entity.type
_entity.pdbx_description
1 polymer ?
#
loop_
_entity_poly.entity_id
_entity_poly.type
_entity_poly.pdbx_seq_one_letter_code
_entity_poly.pdbx_strand_id
1 'polypeptide(L)'
;MAIAHFSASIVSRGGGRSVVLSAAYRHCAKMEYEREARTIDYTRKQGLLHEEFVLPADAPKWVRALIADRSVSGAVEAFWNKVEAFEKRSDAQLARDLTIALPLELTPEQNIALVRDFVEKHIHAKGMVADWVYHDNPGNPHIHLMTTLRPLTEEGFGSKKVAVNGEDGQPVRTKSGKILYELWAGSTDDFNSLRDGWFERLNHHLALGGIDHRIDGRSYERQGIELEPTIHLGVGAKAIERKAQEQGVRPELERIELNEERRSENARRILRNPGIVVDLITREKSVFDERDVAKVLHRYVDDPTVFQQLMLRIILNPEVLRLQRDTIDFSTGEKMPARYSTRAMIRLEATMVRQALWLSNRDGHDVSDAALDATVRRHAQLSDEQKTAIERIAGPARIAAVVGRAGAGKTTMMKSAREAWELAGYRVVGGALAGKAAEGLEKEAGIQSRTLASWELRWNRGRDVLNEKTVFVMDEAGMVASKQMAGFVDAVVRSGAKIVLVGDPEQLQPIEAGAAFRAIVDRIGYAELETIYRQREDWMRKASLDLARGNVERALAAYNSNARITGERLKAEAVESLIADWNHSYDPAKTALILAHLRRDVRMLNVMAREKLVERGIVGDGHVFKTADGIRQFDAGDQIVFLKNETSLGVKNGMIAHVTEAAPNRIVAVVGEGDQRRQVIVEQRFYSNLDHGYATTIHKSQGATVDRVKVLASLSLDRHLTYVAMTRHREDLQLYYGTRSFAFNGGLAKVLSRKNAKETTLDYERGKLYREALRFAESRGLNIIQVARTLVRDRLDWTLRQKTKLVDLGQRLADFAERLGLHHPLKTQTMEAVPMVAGIKTFSGSVEDTVENKLDTDPALRRQWEEVSTRFAYVFADPEAAFRAMNFDAVLEDKETAKLALQTLTTAPASIGPLRGKTGILASKTEREDRRVADLNVPALKRDLEQYLRMRETAAQRLRADEQVLRQRVSIDIPALSPAAHLVLERVRDAIDRNDLPAAMAYALSNRETKTEIDGFNQAVTERFGERTLLTNAAREPSGKLFDKLSDGMQADLKERLKEAWPVMRTAQQLSAHERTVQTLRQAEDLHLAQRQTPVMKQ
;
A
#
# COMPACT_ATOMS: atom_id res chain seq x y z
N MET A 1 -7.25 8.29 0.04
CA MET A 1 -6.19 7.60 -0.73
C MET A 1 -5.29 8.66 -1.35
N ALA A 2 -4.00 8.39 -1.54
CA ALA A 2 -3.05 9.36 -2.08
C ALA A 2 -3.49 9.88 -3.46
N ILE A 3 -3.68 11.20 -3.57
CA ILE A 3 -4.12 11.87 -4.79
C ILE A 3 -2.91 12.58 -5.40
N ALA A 4 -2.73 12.46 -6.70
CA ALA A 4 -1.70 13.18 -7.44
C ALA A 4 -2.14 14.64 -7.68
N HIS A 5 -1.95 15.53 -6.70
CA HIS A 5 -2.21 16.96 -6.89
C HIS A 5 -0.99 17.83 -6.56
N PHE A 6 -0.61 18.66 -7.54
CA PHE A 6 0.45 19.63 -7.46
C PHE A 6 0.09 20.82 -8.35
N SER A 7 -0.27 21.96 -7.77
CA SER A 7 -0.66 23.17 -8.50
C SER A 7 0.16 24.38 -8.07
N ALA A 8 0.33 25.34 -8.98
CA ALA A 8 1.01 26.60 -8.73
C ALA A 8 0.10 27.79 -9.08
N SER A 9 0.19 28.86 -8.30
CA SER A 9 -0.40 30.15 -8.60
C SER A 9 0.55 31.28 -8.20
N ILE A 10 0.33 32.49 -8.76
CA ILE A 10 1.11 33.68 -8.41
C ILE A 10 0.25 34.59 -7.53
N VAL A 11 0.78 34.98 -6.38
CA VAL A 11 0.21 36.06 -5.56
C VAL A 11 0.62 37.38 -6.20
N SER A 12 -0.36 38.12 -6.74
CA SER A 12 -0.12 39.40 -7.41
C SER A 12 -1.00 40.49 -6.87
N ARG A 13 -0.42 41.69 -6.75
CA ARG A 13 -1.12 42.90 -6.32
C ARG A 13 -2.18 43.35 -7.31
N GLY A 14 -1.92 43.15 -8.61
CA GLY A 14 -2.88 43.46 -9.68
C GLY A 14 -4.17 42.63 -9.61
N GLY A 15 -4.14 41.46 -8.96
CA GLY A 15 -5.32 40.65 -8.67
C GLY A 15 -6.01 40.98 -7.34
N GLY A 16 -5.67 42.11 -6.70
CA GLY A 16 -6.22 42.51 -5.40
C GLY A 16 -5.73 41.67 -4.22
N ARG A 17 -4.64 40.91 -4.38
CA ARG A 17 -4.10 40.01 -3.35
C ARG A 17 -2.83 40.58 -2.73
N SER A 18 -2.69 40.42 -1.42
CA SER A 18 -1.44 40.70 -0.68
C SER A 18 -0.76 39.39 -0.29
N VAL A 19 0.57 39.41 -0.24
CA VAL A 19 1.38 38.27 0.22
C VAL A 19 1.32 38.12 1.74
N VAL A 20 1.23 39.23 2.50
CA VAL A 20 1.05 39.21 3.96
C VAL A 20 -0.35 38.69 4.33
N LEU A 21 -1.40 39.13 3.63
CA LEU A 21 -2.75 38.60 3.82
C LEU A 21 -2.82 37.10 3.48
N SER A 22 -2.15 36.68 2.41
CA SER A 22 -2.07 35.29 1.99
C SER A 22 -1.36 34.43 3.04
N ALA A 23 -0.27 34.94 3.62
CA ALA A 23 0.48 34.27 4.67
C ALA A 23 -0.34 34.18 5.98
N ALA A 24 -0.94 35.28 6.45
CA ALA A 24 -1.78 35.30 7.65
C ALA A 24 -2.93 34.27 7.57
N TYR A 25 -3.58 34.15 6.41
CA TYR A 25 -4.64 33.17 6.18
C TYR A 25 -4.16 31.72 6.26
N ARG A 26 -2.94 31.43 5.78
CA ARG A 26 -2.35 30.07 5.75
C ARG A 26 -1.82 29.66 7.11
N HIS A 27 -1.14 30.56 7.81
CA HIS A 27 -0.60 30.33 9.15
C HIS A 27 -1.67 30.38 10.26
N CYS A 28 -2.94 30.65 9.91
CA CYS A 28 -4.01 30.85 10.89
C CYS A 28 -3.59 31.85 11.98
N ALA A 29 -2.88 32.91 11.59
CA ALA A 29 -2.20 33.82 12.52
C ALA A 29 -2.75 35.23 12.42
N LYS A 30 -2.46 36.02 13.45
CA LYS A 30 -2.65 37.46 13.43
C LYS A 30 -1.35 38.10 12.92
N MET A 31 -1.43 38.92 11.87
CA MET A 31 -0.28 39.61 11.30
C MET A 31 -0.59 41.08 11.00
N GLU A 32 0.40 41.95 11.17
CA GLU A 32 0.32 43.36 10.77
C GLU A 32 0.75 43.55 9.32
N TYR A 33 -0.12 44.14 8.50
CA TYR A 33 0.18 44.52 7.13
C TYR A 33 0.57 46.00 7.09
N GLU A 34 1.89 46.25 7.14
CA GLU A 34 2.47 47.59 7.35
C GLU A 34 2.07 48.59 6.26
N ARG A 35 2.01 48.13 5.00
CA ARG A 35 1.72 49.00 3.84
C ARG A 35 0.32 49.60 3.87
N GLU A 36 -0.65 48.90 4.46
CA GLU A 36 -2.03 49.38 4.62
C GLU A 36 -2.35 49.79 6.06
N ALA A 37 -1.36 49.77 6.97
CA ALA A 37 -1.54 50.02 8.40
C ALA A 37 -2.71 49.22 8.99
N ARG A 38 -2.83 47.94 8.58
CA ARG A 38 -3.98 47.09 8.90
C ARG A 38 -3.54 45.80 9.57
N THR A 39 -4.21 45.47 10.66
CA THR A 39 -4.12 44.16 11.30
C THR A 39 -5.03 43.13 10.60
N ILE A 40 -4.47 41.96 10.30
CA ILE A 40 -5.17 40.81 9.71
C ILE A 40 -5.20 39.69 10.73
N ASP A 41 -6.38 39.20 11.10
CA ASP A 41 -6.53 38.17 12.14
C ASP A 41 -7.26 36.93 11.63
N TYR A 42 -6.53 35.82 11.51
CA TYR A 42 -7.06 34.50 11.16
C TYR A 42 -6.89 33.45 12.27
N THR A 43 -6.66 33.87 13.52
CA THR A 43 -6.45 32.99 14.67
C THR A 43 -7.62 32.03 14.97
N ARG A 44 -8.82 32.35 14.48
CA ARG A 44 -10.02 31.51 14.63
C ARG A 44 -10.11 30.36 13.61
N LYS A 45 -9.23 30.32 12.61
CA LYS A 45 -9.24 29.29 11.56
C LYS A 45 -8.59 28.01 12.07
N GLN A 46 -9.28 26.88 11.95
CA GLN A 46 -8.80 25.57 12.40
C GLN A 46 -8.20 24.73 11.25
N GLY A 47 -7.53 23.62 11.61
CA GLY A 47 -6.98 22.66 10.66
C GLY A 47 -5.54 22.92 10.22
N LEU A 48 -4.80 23.83 10.87
CA LEU A 48 -3.34 23.92 10.75
C LEU A 48 -2.70 22.83 11.62
N LEU A 49 -1.94 21.93 11.02
CA LEU A 49 -1.20 20.87 11.71
C LEU A 49 0.27 21.22 11.91
N HIS A 50 0.86 21.97 10.98
CA HIS A 50 2.27 22.30 10.99
C HIS A 50 2.55 23.57 10.20
N GLU A 51 3.54 24.37 10.62
CA GLU A 51 4.00 25.56 9.92
C GLU A 51 5.53 25.66 9.97
N GLU A 52 6.12 26.14 8.88
CA GLU A 52 7.55 26.33 8.77
C GLU A 52 7.91 27.48 7.83
N PHE A 53 8.87 28.30 8.26
CA PHE A 53 9.49 29.33 7.46
C PHE A 53 10.99 29.07 7.38
N VAL A 54 11.46 28.69 6.20
CA VAL A 54 12.82 28.17 6.03
C VAL A 54 13.58 28.93 4.96
N LEU A 55 14.69 29.53 5.38
CA LEU A 55 15.63 30.25 4.52
C LEU A 55 16.62 29.28 3.85
N PRO A 56 17.11 29.58 2.64
CA PRO A 56 18.19 28.82 2.04
C PRO A 56 19.50 29.00 2.84
N ALA A 57 20.39 28.00 2.79
CA ALA A 57 21.60 27.96 3.62
C ALA A 57 22.59 29.12 3.37
N ASP A 58 22.54 29.72 2.18
CA ASP A 58 23.31 30.89 1.74
C ASP A 58 22.54 32.22 1.93
N ALA A 59 21.44 32.22 2.68
CA ALA A 59 20.66 33.43 2.94
C ALA A 59 21.54 34.54 3.55
N PRO A 60 21.44 35.80 3.06
CA PRO A 60 22.22 36.94 3.58
C PRO A 60 22.03 37.22 5.07
N LYS A 61 22.99 37.91 5.69
CA LYS A 61 22.93 38.22 7.14
C LYS A 61 21.69 39.02 7.53
N TRP A 62 21.27 39.98 6.68
CA TRP A 62 20.13 40.84 6.98
C TRP A 62 18.83 40.06 7.13
N VAL A 63 18.60 39.02 6.32
CA VAL A 63 17.35 38.24 6.39
C VAL A 63 17.38 37.25 7.55
N ARG A 64 18.55 36.70 7.90
CA ARG A 64 18.70 35.87 9.10
C ARG A 64 18.42 36.68 10.36
N ALA A 65 18.98 37.89 10.43
CA ALA A 65 18.73 38.82 11.53
C ALA A 65 17.27 39.28 11.58
N LEU A 66 16.62 39.45 10.43
CA LEU A 66 15.20 39.85 10.34
C LEU A 66 14.28 38.86 11.06
N ILE A 67 14.59 37.56 10.98
CA ILE A 67 13.73 36.50 11.53
C ILE A 67 14.23 35.91 12.84
N ALA A 68 15.44 36.27 13.29
CA ALA A 68 16.02 35.76 14.53
C ALA A 68 15.10 36.04 15.72
N ASP A 69 14.97 35.05 16.61
CA ASP A 69 14.20 35.11 17.86
C ASP A 69 12.69 35.41 17.69
N ARG A 70 12.14 35.24 16.48
CA ARG A 70 10.70 35.36 16.21
C ARG A 70 10.04 33.99 16.18
N SER A 71 8.73 33.95 16.48
CA SER A 71 7.90 32.80 16.10
C SER A 71 7.90 32.62 14.58
N VAL A 72 7.50 31.44 14.09
CA VAL A 72 7.37 31.18 12.64
C VAL A 72 6.47 32.24 11.99
N SER A 73 5.28 32.47 12.54
CA SER A 73 4.36 33.51 12.07
C SER A 73 4.94 34.94 12.14
N GLY A 74 5.73 35.26 13.17
CA GLY A 74 6.39 36.56 13.28
C GLY A 74 7.54 36.76 12.28
N ALA A 75 8.26 35.69 11.94
CA ALA A 75 9.28 35.68 10.88
C ALA A 75 8.64 35.86 9.50
N VAL A 76 7.56 35.14 9.24
CA VAL A 76 6.74 35.21 8.01
C VAL A 76 6.19 36.62 7.81
N GLU A 77 5.61 37.22 8.85
CA GLU A 77 5.11 38.60 8.82
C GLU A 77 6.24 39.58 8.44
N ALA A 78 7.37 39.53 9.15
CA ALA A 78 8.49 40.45 8.93
C ALA A 78 9.07 40.32 7.52
N PHE A 79 9.22 39.09 7.03
CA PHE A 79 9.78 38.82 5.71
C PHE A 79 8.85 39.26 4.58
N TRP A 80 7.57 38.90 4.66
CA TRP A 80 6.61 39.23 3.61
C TRP A 80 6.26 40.72 3.56
N ASN A 81 6.27 41.43 4.70
CA ASN A 81 6.20 42.90 4.69
C ASN A 81 7.40 43.52 3.97
N LYS A 82 8.61 42.95 4.11
CA LYS A 82 9.78 43.40 3.32
C LYS A 82 9.61 43.19 1.82
N VAL A 83 8.99 42.09 1.39
CA VAL A 83 8.67 41.86 -0.03
C VAL A 83 7.62 42.87 -0.54
N GLU A 84 6.56 43.13 0.24
CA GLU A 84 5.52 44.11 -0.11
C GLU A 84 6.07 45.53 -0.25
N ALA A 85 6.98 45.93 0.65
CA ALA A 85 7.65 47.23 0.63
C ALA A 85 8.64 47.35 -0.53
N PHE A 86 9.36 46.27 -0.87
CA PHE A 86 10.33 46.26 -1.96
C PHE A 86 9.66 46.42 -3.34
N GLU A 87 8.53 45.74 -3.57
CA GLU A 87 7.83 45.79 -4.85
C GLU A 87 6.98 47.06 -4.99
N LYS A 88 7.38 47.97 -5.89
CA LYS A 88 6.75 49.29 -6.04
C LYS A 88 5.53 49.33 -6.96
N ARG A 89 5.46 48.45 -7.97
CA ARG A 89 4.41 48.48 -9.00
C ARG A 89 3.04 48.03 -8.48
N SER A 90 1.95 48.64 -8.96
CA SER A 90 0.58 48.26 -8.59
C SER A 90 0.20 46.84 -9.04
N ASP A 91 0.82 46.32 -10.10
CA ASP A 91 0.60 44.98 -10.66
C ASP A 91 1.70 43.98 -10.28
N ALA A 92 2.49 44.27 -9.24
CA ALA A 92 3.63 43.42 -8.86
C ALA A 92 3.22 41.98 -8.52
N GLN A 93 3.97 41.02 -9.04
CA GLN A 93 3.94 39.61 -8.62
C GLN A 93 4.85 39.44 -7.40
N LEU A 94 4.32 38.94 -6.30
CA LEU A 94 4.94 38.99 -4.98
C LEU A 94 5.55 37.64 -4.57
N ALA A 95 4.82 36.55 -4.76
CA ALA A 95 5.25 35.20 -4.43
C ALA A 95 4.63 34.16 -5.38
N ARG A 96 5.26 32.99 -5.48
CA ARG A 96 4.64 31.80 -6.05
C ARG A 96 4.09 30.93 -4.93
N ASP A 97 2.82 30.56 -5.02
CA ASP A 97 2.14 29.69 -4.07
C ASP A 97 1.88 28.32 -4.71
N LEU A 98 2.40 27.27 -4.09
CA LEU A 98 2.20 25.89 -4.48
C LEU A 98 1.17 25.25 -3.55
N THR A 99 0.12 24.65 -4.10
CA THR A 99 -0.84 23.83 -3.32
C THR A 99 -0.66 22.38 -3.71
N ILE A 100 -0.35 21.53 -2.72
CA ILE A 100 0.11 20.16 -2.97
C ILE A 100 -0.64 19.22 -2.02
N ALA A 101 -1.29 18.19 -2.56
CA ALA A 101 -1.97 17.19 -1.74
C ALA A 101 -0.98 16.22 -1.10
N LEU A 102 -1.29 15.80 0.11
CA LEU A 102 -0.52 14.81 0.85
C LEU A 102 -1.26 13.46 0.86
N PRO A 103 -0.52 12.33 0.90
CA PRO A 103 -1.11 11.00 1.01
C PRO A 103 -1.77 10.78 2.37
N LEU A 104 -2.94 10.16 2.37
CA LEU A 104 -3.66 9.75 3.59
C LEU A 104 -3.04 8.50 4.23
N GLU A 105 -2.26 7.76 3.45
CA GLU A 105 -1.56 6.56 3.86
C GLU A 105 -0.33 6.88 4.73
N LEU A 106 0.15 8.13 4.69
CA LEU A 106 1.23 8.60 5.56
C LEU A 106 0.66 9.32 6.79
N THR A 107 1.30 9.12 7.94
CA THR A 107 0.94 9.88 9.15
C THR A 107 1.30 11.37 8.98
N PRO A 108 0.71 12.29 9.77
CA PRO A 108 1.04 13.70 9.69
C PRO A 108 2.55 13.98 9.78
N GLU A 109 3.27 13.29 10.67
CA GLU A 109 4.73 13.44 10.84
C GLU A 109 5.50 12.97 9.61
N GLN A 110 5.03 11.91 8.95
CA GLN A 110 5.62 11.40 7.72
C GLN A 110 5.35 12.35 6.54
N ASN A 111 4.18 12.97 6.52
CA ASN A 111 3.86 14.00 5.55
C ASN A 111 4.69 15.27 5.76
N ILE A 112 4.91 15.70 7.01
CA ILE A 112 5.84 16.81 7.34
C ILE A 112 7.24 16.47 6.84
N ALA A 113 7.72 15.25 7.08
CA ALA A 113 9.03 14.80 6.59
C ALA A 113 9.12 14.79 5.05
N LEU A 114 8.06 14.37 4.36
CA LEU A 114 7.96 14.45 2.90
C LEU A 114 8.10 15.90 2.40
N VAL A 115 7.41 16.82 3.04
CA VAL A 115 7.40 18.22 2.61
C VAL A 115 8.74 18.88 2.89
N ARG A 116 9.33 18.67 4.07
CA ARG A 116 10.70 19.12 4.39
C ARG A 116 11.71 18.60 3.37
N ASP A 117 11.62 17.31 3.04
CA ASP A 117 12.49 16.67 2.04
C ASP A 117 12.34 17.32 0.66
N PHE A 118 11.10 17.62 0.26
CA PHE A 118 10.83 18.31 -1.00
C PHE A 118 11.34 19.76 -1.00
N VAL A 119 11.11 20.52 0.08
CA VAL A 119 11.57 21.90 0.24
C VAL A 119 13.09 21.99 0.16
N GLU A 120 13.79 21.14 0.91
CA GLU A 120 15.26 21.10 0.93
C GLU A 120 15.82 20.81 -0.47
N LYS A 121 15.30 19.77 -1.13
CA LYS A 121 15.84 19.24 -2.40
C LYS A 121 15.53 20.10 -3.62
N HIS A 122 14.35 20.71 -3.64
CA HIS A 122 13.83 21.31 -4.87
C HIS A 122 13.57 22.81 -4.77
N ILE A 123 13.42 23.36 -3.55
CA ILE A 123 13.19 24.80 -3.34
C ILE A 123 14.48 25.48 -2.88
N HIS A 124 15.08 25.05 -1.77
CA HIS A 124 16.34 25.62 -1.27
C HIS A 124 17.51 25.37 -2.22
N ALA A 125 17.49 24.26 -2.95
CA ALA A 125 18.47 24.01 -3.99
C ALA A 125 18.48 25.09 -5.10
N LYS A 126 17.43 25.90 -5.23
CA LYS A 126 17.40 27.06 -6.15
C LYS A 126 17.62 28.41 -5.45
N GLY A 127 17.98 28.43 -4.16
CA GLY A 127 18.18 29.65 -3.37
C GLY A 127 16.87 30.38 -3.05
N MET A 128 15.73 29.68 -3.13
CA MET A 128 14.41 30.25 -2.83
C MET A 128 14.10 30.14 -1.34
N VAL A 129 13.42 31.15 -0.80
CA VAL A 129 12.81 31.03 0.53
C VAL A 129 11.57 30.13 0.42
N ALA A 130 11.36 29.28 1.43
CA ALA A 130 10.21 28.40 1.50
C ALA A 130 9.40 28.71 2.76
N ASP A 131 8.19 29.22 2.54
CA ASP A 131 7.20 29.46 3.57
C ASP A 131 6.06 28.47 3.39
N TRP A 132 5.88 27.50 4.30
CA TRP A 132 4.91 26.45 4.08
C TRP A 132 4.12 26.07 5.33
N VAL A 133 2.88 25.68 5.08
CA VAL A 133 1.95 25.20 6.10
C VAL A 133 1.33 23.88 5.66
N TYR A 134 1.08 23.00 6.63
CA TYR A 134 0.32 21.79 6.46
C TYR A 134 -1.06 21.97 7.09
N HIS A 135 -2.09 21.90 6.24
CA HIS A 135 -3.46 21.79 6.68
C HIS A 135 -4.00 20.37 6.56
N ASP A 136 -4.83 19.97 7.52
CA ASP A 136 -5.67 18.81 7.40
C ASP A 136 -7.08 19.15 7.90
N ASN A 137 -8.01 19.11 6.95
CA ASN A 137 -9.44 19.09 7.26
C ASN A 137 -9.90 17.68 6.96
N PRO A 138 -10.86 17.08 7.70
CA PRO A 138 -11.15 15.65 7.67
C PRO A 138 -11.04 15.01 6.27
N GLY A 139 -9.98 14.22 6.05
CA GLY A 139 -9.72 13.50 4.81
C GLY A 139 -9.08 14.31 3.67
N ASN A 140 -8.57 15.53 3.92
CA ASN A 140 -7.97 16.41 2.91
C ASN A 140 -6.63 17.02 3.38
N PRO A 141 -5.60 16.20 3.64
CA PRO A 141 -4.29 16.69 4.01
C PRO A 141 -3.60 17.32 2.79
N HIS A 142 -3.12 18.56 2.95
CA HIS A 142 -2.43 19.30 1.89
C HIS A 142 -1.53 20.38 2.48
N ILE A 143 -0.56 20.81 1.68
CA ILE A 143 0.27 21.96 2.01
C ILE A 143 -0.03 23.15 1.11
N HIS A 144 0.20 24.34 1.68
CA HIS A 144 0.53 25.53 0.91
C HIS A 144 2.01 25.83 1.09
N LEU A 145 2.73 26.10 0.00
CA LEU A 145 4.14 26.42 -0.01
C LEU A 145 4.38 27.67 -0.87
N MET A 146 4.61 28.79 -0.20
CA MET A 146 4.94 30.08 -0.78
C MET A 146 6.45 30.22 -0.96
N THR A 147 6.86 30.70 -2.14
CA THR A 147 8.27 30.84 -2.53
C THR A 147 8.56 32.20 -3.15
N THR A 148 9.78 32.69 -2.96
CA THR A 148 10.21 33.99 -3.52
C THR A 148 10.32 33.94 -5.04
N LEU A 149 10.05 35.09 -5.68
CA LEU A 149 10.21 35.27 -7.13
C LEU A 149 11.53 35.95 -7.50
N ARG A 150 12.33 36.33 -6.50
CA ARG A 150 13.62 37.03 -6.65
C ARG A 150 14.68 36.36 -5.77
N PRO A 151 15.95 36.35 -6.21
CA PRO A 151 17.05 35.92 -5.37
C PRO A 151 17.24 36.87 -4.19
N LEU A 152 17.75 36.33 -3.09
CA LEU A 152 18.27 37.13 -1.99
C LEU A 152 19.72 37.54 -2.31
N THR A 153 20.06 38.79 -2.03
CA THR A 153 21.40 39.37 -2.20
C THR A 153 21.80 40.09 -0.91
N GLU A 154 23.08 40.38 -0.72
CA GLU A 154 23.58 41.08 0.47
C GLU A 154 22.92 42.46 0.68
N GLU A 155 22.49 43.12 -0.40
CA GLU A 155 21.83 44.44 -0.36
C GLU A 155 20.29 44.38 -0.39
N GLY A 156 19.68 43.19 -0.48
CA GLY A 156 18.22 43.03 -0.54
C GLY A 156 17.76 42.02 -1.59
N PHE A 157 16.65 42.27 -2.27
CA PHE A 157 16.12 41.36 -3.31
C PHE A 157 16.69 41.69 -4.70
N GLY A 158 17.19 40.68 -5.41
CA GLY A 158 17.79 40.84 -6.74
C GLY A 158 16.80 40.92 -7.91
N SER A 159 17.31 40.85 -9.14
CA SER A 159 16.50 40.90 -10.37
C SER A 159 15.68 39.62 -10.58
N LYS A 160 14.45 39.75 -11.09
CA LYS A 160 13.63 38.61 -11.55
C LYS A 160 14.18 37.95 -12.81
N LYS A 161 14.89 38.74 -13.64
CA LYS A 161 15.58 38.27 -14.84
C LYS A 161 17.07 38.23 -14.57
N VAL A 162 17.65 37.04 -14.62
CA VAL A 162 19.08 36.80 -14.41
C VAL A 162 19.72 36.40 -15.73
N ALA A 163 20.97 36.80 -15.93
CA ALA A 163 21.71 36.39 -17.11
C ALA A 163 22.01 34.89 -17.03
N VAL A 164 21.80 34.18 -18.13
CA VAL A 164 22.24 32.78 -18.27
C VAL A 164 23.75 32.82 -18.43
N ASN A 165 24.49 32.24 -17.50
CA ASN A 165 25.95 32.20 -17.58
C ASN A 165 26.41 30.87 -18.19
N GLY A 166 27.45 30.93 -19.04
CA GLY A 166 28.09 29.78 -19.65
C GLY A 166 29.05 29.09 -18.68
N GLU A 167 29.69 28.01 -19.15
CA GLU A 167 30.62 27.20 -18.35
C GLU A 167 31.85 27.98 -17.85
N ASP A 168 32.16 29.11 -18.50
CA ASP A 168 33.21 30.09 -18.17
C ASP A 168 32.76 31.18 -17.18
N GLY A 169 31.50 31.13 -16.73
CA GLY A 169 30.89 32.14 -15.85
C GLY A 169 30.50 33.43 -16.57
N GLN A 170 30.68 33.52 -17.90
CA GLN A 170 30.29 34.70 -18.67
C GLN A 170 28.85 34.60 -19.19
N PRO A 171 28.13 35.72 -19.34
CA PRO A 171 26.76 35.70 -19.85
C PRO A 171 26.68 35.13 -21.27
N VAL A 172 25.92 34.05 -21.44
CA VAL A 172 25.61 33.42 -22.73
C VAL A 172 24.93 34.44 -23.63
N ARG A 173 25.42 34.57 -24.86
CA ARG A 173 24.85 35.48 -25.85
C ARG A 173 24.09 34.69 -26.92
N THR A 174 22.99 35.26 -27.37
CA THR A 174 22.19 34.74 -28.49
C THR A 174 22.92 34.93 -29.82
N LYS A 175 22.44 34.30 -30.91
CA LYS A 175 23.02 34.43 -32.27
C LYS A 175 23.12 35.88 -32.78
N SER A 176 22.38 36.82 -32.17
CA SER A 176 22.40 38.25 -32.47
C SER A 176 23.29 39.08 -31.52
N GLY A 177 24.09 38.42 -30.66
CA GLY A 177 25.05 39.08 -29.76
C GLY A 177 24.47 39.64 -28.46
N LYS A 178 23.16 39.50 -28.21
CA LYS A 178 22.49 39.94 -26.96
C LYS A 178 22.60 38.89 -25.86
N ILE A 179 22.81 39.32 -24.61
CA ILE A 179 22.83 38.44 -23.43
C ILE A 179 21.47 37.74 -23.28
N LEU A 180 21.52 36.42 -23.07
CA LEU A 180 20.37 35.59 -22.79
C LEU A 180 19.99 35.74 -21.32
N TYR A 181 18.72 36.05 -21.06
CA TYR A 181 18.18 36.17 -19.71
C TYR A 181 17.08 35.14 -19.49
N GLU A 182 17.01 34.61 -18.28
CA GLU A 182 15.94 33.72 -17.83
C GLU A 182 15.25 34.26 -16.57
N LEU A 183 14.07 33.75 -16.28
CA LEU A 183 13.38 34.04 -15.04
C LEU A 183 14.02 33.23 -13.92
N TRP A 184 14.52 33.92 -12.89
CA TRP A 184 15.18 33.25 -11.76
C TRP A 184 14.25 32.28 -11.02
N ALA A 185 12.96 32.61 -10.94
CA ALA A 185 11.95 31.75 -10.33
C ALA A 185 11.64 30.46 -11.13
N GLY A 186 12.21 30.34 -12.33
CA GLY A 186 12.02 29.22 -13.26
C GLY A 186 10.94 29.46 -14.31
N SER A 187 11.04 28.67 -15.38
CA SER A 187 10.11 28.57 -16.51
C SER A 187 9.01 27.51 -16.28
N THR A 188 8.17 27.27 -17.28
CA THR A 188 7.21 26.14 -17.27
C THR A 188 7.91 24.78 -17.23
N ASP A 189 9.08 24.63 -17.86
CA ASP A 189 9.84 23.38 -17.82
C ASP A 189 10.50 23.15 -16.46
N ASP A 190 10.90 24.22 -15.78
CA ASP A 190 11.33 24.17 -14.38
C ASP A 190 10.19 23.75 -13.45
N PHE A 191 8.96 24.21 -13.72
CA PHE A 191 7.78 23.78 -12.98
C PHE A 191 7.49 22.29 -13.19
N ASN A 192 7.60 21.78 -14.41
CA ASN A 192 7.46 20.34 -14.68
C ASN A 192 8.52 19.53 -13.94
N SER A 193 9.78 19.99 -13.94
CA SER A 193 10.88 19.35 -13.19
C SER A 193 10.63 19.37 -11.67
N LEU A 194 10.08 20.48 -11.16
CA LEU A 194 9.70 20.63 -9.76
C LEU A 194 8.57 19.66 -9.38
N ARG A 195 7.56 19.53 -10.24
CA ARG A 195 6.44 18.59 -10.07
C ARG A 195 6.88 17.14 -10.13
N ASP A 196 7.74 16.79 -11.09
CA ASP A 196 8.26 15.43 -11.22
C ASP A 196 9.14 15.08 -10.00
N GLY A 197 9.91 16.05 -9.50
CA GLY A 197 10.61 15.97 -8.22
C GLY A 197 9.67 15.69 -7.04
N TRP A 198 8.53 16.39 -6.95
CA TRP A 198 7.51 16.09 -5.93
C TRP A 198 7.03 14.64 -6.01
N PHE A 199 6.64 14.15 -7.18
CA PHE A 199 6.17 12.77 -7.32
C PHE A 199 7.26 11.74 -7.03
N GLU A 200 8.51 12.06 -7.37
CA GLU A 200 9.65 11.24 -7.01
C GLU A 200 9.83 11.17 -5.48
N ARG A 201 9.64 12.30 -4.76
CA ARG A 201 9.70 12.36 -3.30
C ARG A 201 8.46 11.73 -2.66
N LEU A 202 7.27 11.94 -3.18
CA LEU A 202 6.05 11.30 -2.69
C LEU A 202 6.14 9.77 -2.76
N ASN A 203 6.56 9.22 -3.90
CA ASN A 203 6.79 7.79 -4.04
C ASN A 203 7.95 7.28 -3.18
N HIS A 204 8.96 8.13 -2.98
CA HIS A 204 10.00 7.87 -2.01
C HIS A 204 9.35 7.69 -0.63
N HIS A 205 8.60 8.67 -0.14
CA HIS A 205 7.88 8.75 1.15
C HIS A 205 6.80 7.67 1.37
N LEU A 206 6.05 7.27 0.36
CA LEU A 206 5.12 6.13 0.41
C LEU A 206 5.85 4.79 0.61
N ALA A 207 6.92 4.58 -0.16
CA ALA A 207 7.81 3.46 0.07
C ALA A 207 8.50 3.54 1.45
N LEU A 208 8.50 4.70 2.12
CA LEU A 208 8.95 4.83 3.51
C LEU A 208 7.89 4.45 4.53
N GLY A 209 6.62 4.67 4.21
CA GLY A 209 5.50 4.25 5.04
C GLY A 209 5.29 2.73 5.05
N GLY A 210 5.95 2.00 4.13
CA GLY A 210 5.73 0.57 3.93
C GLY A 210 4.53 0.30 3.03
N ILE A 211 4.15 1.28 2.23
CA ILE A 211 3.03 1.24 1.31
C ILE A 211 3.60 0.92 -0.07
N ASP A 212 3.26 -0.26 -0.59
CA ASP A 212 3.73 -0.73 -1.90
C ASP A 212 3.04 -0.03 -3.09
N HIS A 213 2.18 0.95 -2.79
CA HIS A 213 1.49 1.77 -3.78
C HIS A 213 2.44 2.84 -4.33
N ARG A 214 2.53 2.93 -5.66
CA ARG A 214 3.26 3.98 -6.38
C ARG A 214 2.28 4.88 -7.14
N ILE A 215 2.54 6.18 -7.08
CA ILE A 215 1.78 7.21 -7.79
C ILE A 215 2.55 7.64 -9.03
N ASP A 216 1.95 7.46 -10.21
CA ASP A 216 2.50 8.01 -11.45
C ASP A 216 2.11 9.48 -11.61
N GLY A 217 3.11 10.37 -11.67
CA GLY A 217 2.95 11.82 -11.82
C GLY A 217 2.66 12.28 -13.26
N ARG A 218 2.72 11.38 -14.26
CA ARG A 218 2.35 11.68 -15.65
C ARG A 218 0.85 11.96 -15.75
N SER A 219 0.44 12.79 -16.72
CA SER A 219 -0.99 12.95 -17.01
C SER A 219 -1.62 11.61 -17.40
N TYR A 220 -2.91 11.45 -17.09
CA TYR A 220 -3.68 10.28 -17.53
C TYR A 220 -3.59 10.08 -19.05
N GLU A 221 -3.58 11.14 -19.85
CA GLU A 221 -3.30 11.09 -21.30
C GLU A 221 -1.97 10.40 -21.64
N ARG A 222 -0.84 10.81 -21.03
CA ARG A 222 0.47 10.19 -21.27
C ARG A 222 0.56 8.75 -20.76
N GLN A 223 -0.31 8.39 -19.81
CA GLN A 223 -0.45 7.02 -19.34
C GLN A 223 -1.38 6.18 -20.22
N GLY A 224 -2.12 6.80 -21.15
CA GLY A 224 -3.17 6.14 -21.95
C GLY A 224 -4.43 5.83 -21.13
N ILE A 225 -4.73 6.63 -20.11
CA ILE A 225 -5.92 6.55 -19.26
C ILE A 225 -6.89 7.64 -19.73
N GLU A 226 -8.10 7.25 -20.14
CA GLU A 226 -9.14 8.15 -20.62
C GLU A 226 -9.92 8.83 -19.47
N LEU A 227 -9.21 9.29 -18.45
CA LEU A 227 -9.78 10.07 -17.35
C LEU A 227 -9.12 11.45 -17.31
N GLU A 228 -9.82 12.41 -16.75
CA GLU A 228 -9.25 13.70 -16.38
C GLU A 228 -8.76 13.66 -14.93
N PRO A 229 -7.57 14.16 -14.62
CA PRO A 229 -7.17 14.31 -13.22
C PRO A 229 -8.14 15.23 -12.47
N THR A 230 -8.67 14.76 -11.34
CA THR A 230 -9.53 15.55 -10.46
C THR A 230 -8.76 16.75 -9.90
N ILE A 231 -9.45 17.86 -9.66
CA ILE A 231 -8.87 19.07 -9.07
C ILE A 231 -8.90 18.92 -7.56
N HIS A 232 -7.82 19.31 -6.90
CA HIS A 232 -7.84 19.36 -5.45
C HIS A 232 -8.66 20.56 -4.97
N LEU A 233 -9.67 20.28 -4.17
CA LEU A 233 -10.49 21.30 -3.53
C LEU A 233 -9.84 21.70 -2.22
N GLY A 234 -9.20 22.86 -2.22
CA GLY A 234 -8.65 23.47 -1.01
C GLY A 234 -9.74 23.92 -0.04
N VAL A 235 -9.36 24.14 1.22
CA VAL A 235 -10.26 24.47 2.35
C VAL A 235 -11.12 25.70 2.11
N GLY A 236 -10.59 26.71 1.42
CA GLY A 236 -11.31 27.96 1.14
C GLY A 236 -12.57 27.74 0.30
N ALA A 237 -12.57 26.74 -0.57
CA ALA A 237 -13.72 26.41 -1.39
C ALA A 237 -14.84 25.79 -0.52
N LYS A 238 -14.51 24.74 0.26
CA LYS A 238 -15.44 24.09 1.19
C LYS A 238 -15.94 24.99 2.32
N ALA A 239 -15.16 26.01 2.71
CA ALA A 239 -15.55 26.97 3.74
C ALA A 239 -16.58 27.99 3.21
N ILE A 240 -16.42 28.45 1.97
CA ILE A 240 -17.41 29.31 1.29
C ILE A 240 -18.68 28.52 1.02
N GLU A 241 -18.56 27.24 0.64
CA GLU A 241 -19.70 26.33 0.48
C GLU A 241 -20.52 26.18 1.76
N ARG A 242 -19.85 25.91 2.88
CA ARG A 242 -20.47 25.81 4.21
C ARG A 242 -21.14 27.13 4.63
N LYS A 243 -20.47 28.26 4.40
CA LYS A 243 -21.00 29.59 4.73
C LYS A 243 -22.21 29.98 3.85
N ALA A 244 -22.23 29.52 2.60
CA ALA A 244 -23.34 29.75 1.68
C ALA A 244 -24.53 28.84 1.98
N GLN A 245 -24.29 27.58 2.39
CA GLN A 245 -25.32 26.68 2.95
C GLN A 245 -25.92 27.22 4.25
N GLU A 246 -25.09 27.74 5.17
CA GLU A 246 -25.54 28.40 6.41
C GLU A 246 -26.37 29.68 6.13
N GLN A 247 -26.15 30.33 4.99
CA GLN A 247 -26.85 31.55 4.58
C GLN A 247 -27.98 31.33 3.56
N GLY A 248 -28.22 30.08 3.12
CA GLY A 248 -29.23 29.74 2.12
C GLY A 248 -28.97 30.28 0.70
N VAL A 249 -27.72 30.61 0.38
CA VAL A 249 -27.31 31.15 -0.94
C VAL A 249 -26.48 30.10 -1.69
N ARG A 250 -26.59 30.01 -3.02
CA ARG A 250 -25.70 29.15 -3.83
C ARG A 250 -24.32 29.82 -3.98
N PRO A 251 -23.23 29.18 -3.57
CA PRO A 251 -21.89 29.71 -3.77
C PRO A 251 -21.44 29.48 -5.21
N GLU A 252 -21.18 30.54 -5.98
CA GLU A 252 -20.48 30.42 -7.27
C GLU A 252 -18.97 30.27 -6.99
N LEU A 253 -18.51 29.03 -6.92
CA LEU A 253 -17.09 28.71 -6.85
C LEU A 253 -16.71 27.83 -8.02
N GLU A 254 -16.28 28.48 -9.09
CA GLU A 254 -15.83 27.89 -10.35
C GLU A 254 -14.92 26.67 -10.14
N ARG A 255 -14.06 26.61 -9.10
CA ARG A 255 -13.18 25.46 -8.82
C ARG A 255 -13.85 24.24 -8.18
N ILE A 256 -14.88 24.40 -7.34
CA ILE A 256 -15.67 23.28 -6.80
C ILE A 256 -16.47 22.69 -7.93
N GLU A 257 -17.17 23.56 -8.66
CA GLU A 257 -17.92 23.20 -9.84
C GLU A 257 -17.01 22.49 -10.84
N LEU A 258 -15.82 23.00 -11.17
CA LEU A 258 -14.91 22.32 -12.10
C LEU A 258 -14.37 20.98 -11.57
N ASN A 259 -14.19 20.81 -10.25
CA ASN A 259 -13.76 19.50 -9.71
C ASN A 259 -14.91 18.50 -9.66
N GLU A 260 -16.08 18.94 -9.23
CA GLU A 260 -17.30 18.13 -9.26
C GLU A 260 -17.66 17.81 -10.70
N GLU A 261 -17.44 18.72 -11.65
CA GLU A 261 -17.51 18.49 -13.09
C GLU A 261 -16.48 17.47 -13.53
N ARG A 262 -15.20 17.54 -13.12
CA ARG A 262 -14.19 16.52 -13.49
C ARG A 262 -14.44 15.17 -12.83
N ARG A 263 -14.84 15.13 -11.56
CA ARG A 263 -15.24 13.89 -10.87
C ARG A 263 -16.50 13.32 -11.51
N SER A 264 -17.48 14.15 -11.80
CA SER A 264 -18.70 13.77 -12.51
C SER A 264 -18.40 13.34 -13.94
N GLU A 265 -17.45 13.99 -14.63
CA GLU A 265 -17.05 13.66 -15.98
C GLU A 265 -16.25 12.37 -16.00
N ASN A 266 -15.34 12.14 -15.05
CA ASN A 266 -14.70 10.85 -14.84
C ASN A 266 -15.72 9.77 -14.48
N ALA A 267 -16.66 10.05 -13.58
CA ALA A 267 -17.72 9.12 -13.25
C ALA A 267 -18.58 8.83 -14.49
N ARG A 268 -18.88 9.83 -15.33
CA ARG A 268 -19.55 9.67 -16.62
C ARG A 268 -18.70 8.86 -17.60
N ARG A 269 -17.39 9.06 -17.66
CA ARG A 269 -16.46 8.28 -18.50
C ARG A 269 -16.37 6.85 -18.04
N ILE A 270 -16.32 6.60 -16.73
CA ILE A 270 -16.38 5.26 -16.13
C ILE A 270 -17.77 4.65 -16.34
N LEU A 271 -18.85 5.42 -16.27
CA LEU A 271 -20.21 4.98 -16.58
C LEU A 271 -20.37 4.65 -18.07
N ARG A 272 -19.73 5.40 -18.97
CA ARG A 272 -19.73 5.13 -20.41
C ARG A 272 -18.86 3.92 -20.72
N ASN A 273 -17.65 3.89 -20.19
CA ASN A 273 -16.65 2.85 -20.37
C ASN A 273 -16.09 2.37 -19.01
N PRO A 274 -16.75 1.38 -18.37
CA PRO A 274 -16.26 0.81 -17.12
C PRO A 274 -14.90 0.10 -17.25
N GLY A 275 -14.48 -0.22 -18.48
CA GLY A 275 -13.20 -0.88 -18.77
C GLY A 275 -11.97 -0.11 -18.29
N ILE A 276 -12.07 1.22 -18.18
CA ILE A 276 -10.99 2.08 -17.66
C ILE A 276 -10.49 1.62 -16.28
N VAL A 277 -11.41 1.19 -15.41
CA VAL A 277 -11.06 0.71 -14.07
C VAL A 277 -10.28 -0.60 -14.14
N VAL A 278 -10.64 -1.47 -15.08
CA VAL A 278 -9.96 -2.75 -15.32
C VAL A 278 -8.53 -2.51 -15.84
N ASP A 279 -8.35 -1.54 -16.73
CA ASP A 279 -7.02 -1.18 -17.25
C ASP A 279 -6.10 -0.61 -16.16
N LEU A 280 -6.63 0.13 -15.19
CA LEU A 280 -5.86 0.63 -14.05
C LEU A 280 -5.36 -0.52 -13.16
N ILE A 281 -6.21 -1.51 -12.89
CA ILE A 281 -5.88 -2.65 -12.03
C ILE A 281 -4.88 -3.58 -12.73
N THR A 282 -5.12 -3.87 -14.01
CA THR A 282 -4.34 -4.87 -14.76
C THR A 282 -2.92 -4.45 -15.13
N ARG A 283 -2.54 -3.18 -14.88
CA ARG A 283 -1.15 -2.72 -14.94
C ARG A 283 -0.29 -3.27 -13.82
N GLU A 284 -0.86 -3.38 -12.62
CA GLU A 284 -0.13 -3.82 -11.43
C GLU A 284 -0.38 -5.30 -11.09
N LYS A 285 -1.49 -5.86 -11.57
CA LYS A 285 -1.96 -7.20 -11.21
C LYS A 285 -2.43 -8.01 -12.42
N SER A 286 -1.93 -9.23 -12.60
CA SER A 286 -2.48 -10.16 -13.61
C SER A 286 -3.83 -10.73 -13.17
N VAL A 287 -4.02 -10.88 -11.86
CA VAL A 287 -5.23 -11.42 -11.23
C VAL A 287 -5.65 -10.47 -10.12
N PHE A 288 -6.94 -10.16 -10.07
CA PHE A 288 -7.50 -9.19 -9.13
C PHE A 288 -8.82 -9.71 -8.54
N ASP A 289 -9.26 -9.05 -7.46
CA ASP A 289 -10.54 -9.34 -6.79
C ASP A 289 -11.45 -8.09 -6.75
N GLU A 290 -12.64 -8.24 -6.19
CA GLU A 290 -13.61 -7.15 -6.06
C GLU A 290 -13.12 -6.00 -5.17
N ARG A 291 -12.24 -6.28 -4.20
CA ARG A 291 -11.68 -5.24 -3.32
C ARG A 291 -10.75 -4.32 -4.10
N ASP A 292 -10.01 -4.87 -5.07
CA ASP A 292 -9.18 -4.07 -5.97
C ASP A 292 -10.01 -3.12 -6.83
N VAL A 293 -11.16 -3.59 -7.35
CA VAL A 293 -12.11 -2.76 -8.11
C VAL A 293 -12.71 -1.66 -7.23
N ALA A 294 -13.18 -2.03 -6.03
CA ALA A 294 -13.78 -1.10 -5.09
C ALA A 294 -12.80 0.03 -4.71
N LYS A 295 -11.53 -0.30 -4.47
CA LYS A 295 -10.47 0.68 -4.16
C LYS A 295 -10.33 1.75 -5.26
N VAL A 296 -10.42 1.36 -6.53
CA VAL A 296 -10.32 2.31 -7.65
C VAL A 296 -11.61 3.14 -7.79
N LEU A 297 -12.79 2.52 -7.67
CA LEU A 297 -14.07 3.22 -7.80
C LEU A 297 -14.29 4.27 -6.71
N HIS A 298 -13.90 3.98 -5.46
CA HIS A 298 -14.01 4.93 -4.34
C HIS A 298 -13.24 6.24 -4.57
N ARG A 299 -12.32 6.28 -5.55
CA ARG A 299 -11.62 7.50 -5.93
C ARG A 299 -12.50 8.49 -6.71
N TYR A 300 -13.51 7.99 -7.42
CA TYR A 300 -14.29 8.78 -8.39
C TYR A 300 -15.80 8.78 -8.12
N VAL A 301 -16.33 7.83 -7.36
CA VAL A 301 -17.76 7.60 -7.19
C VAL A 301 -18.10 7.56 -5.70
N ASP A 302 -18.92 8.51 -5.27
CA ASP A 302 -19.42 8.60 -3.88
C ASP A 302 -20.85 8.06 -3.74
N ASP A 303 -21.65 8.12 -4.81
CA ASP A 303 -23.03 7.64 -4.80
C ASP A 303 -23.07 6.11 -4.65
N PRO A 304 -23.69 5.56 -3.59
CA PRO A 304 -23.69 4.12 -3.33
C PRO A 304 -24.40 3.30 -4.42
N THR A 305 -25.44 3.85 -5.06
CA THR A 305 -26.22 3.15 -6.09
C THR A 305 -25.41 3.06 -7.38
N VAL A 306 -24.81 4.16 -7.81
CA VAL A 306 -23.90 4.22 -8.97
C VAL A 306 -22.66 3.37 -8.70
N PHE A 307 -22.11 3.40 -7.48
CA PHE A 307 -20.98 2.57 -7.08
C PHE A 307 -21.31 1.08 -7.23
N GLN A 308 -22.42 0.62 -6.66
CA GLN A 308 -22.88 -0.77 -6.81
C GLN A 308 -23.14 -1.11 -8.28
N GLN A 309 -23.81 -0.24 -9.03
CA GLN A 309 -24.06 -0.46 -10.46
C GLN A 309 -22.75 -0.58 -11.26
N LEU A 310 -21.75 0.25 -10.98
CA LEU A 310 -20.44 0.20 -11.64
C LEU A 310 -19.64 -1.02 -11.25
N MET A 311 -19.62 -1.39 -9.96
CA MET A 311 -19.04 -2.65 -9.50
C MET A 311 -19.58 -3.83 -10.32
N LEU A 312 -20.90 -3.88 -10.50
CA LEU A 312 -21.54 -4.93 -11.28
C LEU A 312 -21.22 -4.86 -12.77
N ARG A 313 -21.24 -3.67 -13.37
CA ARG A 313 -20.89 -3.50 -14.78
C ARG A 313 -19.43 -3.83 -15.08
N ILE A 314 -18.52 -3.63 -14.12
CA ILE A 314 -17.10 -3.95 -14.25
C ILE A 314 -16.89 -5.47 -14.11
N ILE A 315 -17.45 -6.09 -13.07
CA ILE A 315 -17.30 -7.53 -12.86
C ILE A 315 -18.00 -8.35 -13.96
N LEU A 316 -19.12 -7.84 -14.49
CA LEU A 316 -19.84 -8.44 -15.62
C LEU A 316 -19.34 -7.97 -16.99
N ASN A 317 -18.24 -7.20 -17.04
CA ASN A 317 -17.68 -6.73 -18.31
C ASN A 317 -17.22 -7.94 -19.15
N PRO A 318 -17.54 -8.02 -20.45
CA PRO A 318 -17.12 -9.13 -21.32
C PRO A 318 -15.59 -9.36 -21.37
N GLU A 319 -14.79 -8.33 -21.13
CA GLU A 319 -13.33 -8.44 -21.07
C GLU A 319 -12.83 -9.01 -19.73
N VAL A 320 -13.66 -9.01 -18.68
CA VAL A 320 -13.34 -9.55 -17.35
C VAL A 320 -13.83 -10.99 -17.26
N LEU A 321 -12.90 -11.91 -17.02
CA LEU A 321 -13.15 -13.33 -16.95
C LEU A 321 -12.80 -13.83 -15.56
N ARG A 322 -13.73 -14.59 -14.97
CA ARG A 322 -13.53 -15.20 -13.67
C ARG A 322 -12.68 -16.46 -13.81
N LEU A 323 -11.57 -16.51 -13.09
CA LEU A 323 -10.64 -17.62 -13.05
C LEU A 323 -11.00 -18.63 -11.95
N GLN A 324 -11.50 -18.12 -10.82
CA GLN A 324 -11.90 -18.93 -9.66
C GLN A 324 -13.11 -18.30 -8.97
N ARG A 325 -13.99 -19.14 -8.41
CA ARG A 325 -15.07 -18.72 -7.50
C ARG A 325 -14.49 -18.38 -6.13
N ASP A 326 -15.31 -17.76 -5.28
CA ASP A 326 -15.04 -17.73 -3.84
C ASP A 326 -14.67 -19.14 -3.37
N THR A 327 -13.59 -19.25 -2.61
CA THR A 327 -13.13 -20.54 -2.09
C THR A 327 -12.56 -20.37 -0.69
N ILE A 328 -12.17 -21.47 -0.06
CA ILE A 328 -11.52 -21.45 1.25
C ILE A 328 -10.07 -21.84 1.10
N ASP A 329 -9.18 -21.02 1.66
CA ASP A 329 -7.77 -21.34 1.73
C ASP A 329 -7.57 -22.57 2.63
N PHE A 330 -6.98 -23.63 2.09
CA PHE A 330 -6.80 -24.88 2.81
C PHE A 330 -5.97 -24.71 4.10
N SER A 331 -4.93 -23.87 4.05
CA SER A 331 -3.97 -23.73 5.14
C SER A 331 -4.48 -22.86 6.30
N THR A 332 -5.31 -21.87 6.00
CA THR A 332 -5.78 -20.88 6.97
C THR A 332 -7.26 -21.01 7.31
N GLY A 333 -8.05 -21.64 6.44
CA GLY A 333 -9.50 -21.73 6.58
C GLY A 333 -10.23 -20.44 6.24
N GLU A 334 -9.52 -19.42 5.77
CA GLU A 334 -10.09 -18.11 5.44
C GLU A 334 -10.75 -18.13 4.07
N LYS A 335 -11.87 -17.40 3.94
CA LYS A 335 -12.55 -17.23 2.65
C LYS A 335 -11.72 -16.36 1.71
N MET A 336 -11.29 -16.96 0.61
CA MET A 336 -10.67 -16.27 -0.52
C MET A 336 -11.75 -15.74 -1.48
N PRO A 337 -11.70 -14.45 -1.84
CA PRO A 337 -12.64 -13.90 -2.80
C PRO A 337 -12.42 -14.48 -4.20
N ALA A 338 -13.46 -14.46 -5.03
CA ALA A 338 -13.37 -14.79 -6.43
C ALA A 338 -12.22 -14.04 -7.13
N ARG A 339 -11.57 -14.75 -8.04
CA ARG A 339 -10.39 -14.27 -8.78
C ARG A 339 -10.76 -13.97 -10.21
N TYR A 340 -10.40 -12.79 -10.68
CA TYR A 340 -10.72 -12.27 -12.00
C TYR A 340 -9.45 -11.87 -12.74
N SER A 341 -9.50 -11.94 -14.07
CA SER A 341 -8.47 -11.38 -14.94
C SER A 341 -9.11 -10.89 -16.24
N THR A 342 -8.31 -10.30 -17.13
CA THR A 342 -8.81 -9.88 -18.44
C THR A 342 -8.51 -10.89 -19.52
N ARG A 343 -9.35 -10.88 -20.57
CA ARG A 343 -9.12 -11.62 -21.81
C ARG A 343 -7.73 -11.34 -22.38
N ALA A 344 -7.32 -10.07 -22.40
CA ALA A 344 -6.01 -9.66 -22.89
C ALA A 344 -4.87 -10.26 -22.06
N MET A 345 -4.97 -10.23 -20.72
CA MET A 345 -3.95 -10.79 -19.83
C MET A 345 -3.86 -12.31 -19.93
N ILE A 346 -5.00 -13.01 -19.92
CA ILE A 346 -5.07 -14.47 -20.08
C ILE A 346 -4.43 -14.89 -21.41
N ARG A 347 -4.78 -14.20 -22.50
CA ARG A 347 -4.18 -14.48 -23.82
C ARG A 347 -2.69 -14.21 -23.84
N LEU A 348 -2.24 -13.12 -23.22
CA LEU A 348 -0.83 -12.74 -23.16
C LEU A 348 -0.01 -13.81 -22.45
N GLU A 349 -0.41 -14.20 -21.23
CA GLU A 349 0.33 -15.19 -20.44
C GLU A 349 0.27 -16.60 -21.05
N ALA A 350 -0.90 -17.00 -21.57
CA ALA A 350 -1.04 -18.29 -22.25
C ALA A 350 -0.26 -18.36 -23.56
N THR A 351 -0.19 -17.26 -24.33
CA THR A 351 0.62 -17.20 -25.57
C THR A 351 2.09 -17.28 -25.24
N MET A 352 2.55 -16.52 -24.25
CA MET A 352 3.94 -16.54 -23.77
C MET A 352 4.38 -17.96 -23.38
N VAL A 353 3.59 -18.67 -22.56
CA VAL A 353 3.91 -20.04 -22.16
C VAL A 353 3.85 -21.02 -23.33
N ARG A 354 2.87 -20.89 -24.24
CA ARG A 354 2.81 -21.75 -25.42
C ARG A 354 4.01 -21.55 -26.34
N GLN A 355 4.46 -20.30 -26.51
CA GLN A 355 5.67 -19.98 -27.26
C GLN A 355 6.91 -20.53 -26.56
N ALA A 356 7.01 -20.42 -25.23
CA ALA A 356 8.09 -21.02 -24.47
C ALA A 356 8.13 -22.56 -24.60
N LEU A 357 7.00 -23.24 -24.48
CA LEU A 357 6.90 -24.69 -24.70
C LEU A 357 7.21 -25.09 -26.15
N TRP A 358 6.81 -24.25 -27.12
CA TRP A 358 7.19 -24.48 -28.51
C TRP A 358 8.70 -24.36 -28.69
N LEU A 359 9.34 -23.33 -28.12
CA LEU A 359 10.79 -23.14 -28.17
C LEU A 359 11.56 -24.26 -27.46
N SER A 360 11.01 -24.83 -26.38
CA SER A 360 11.68 -25.90 -25.62
C SER A 360 11.72 -27.22 -26.40
N ASN A 361 10.82 -27.39 -27.37
CA ASN A 361 10.73 -28.56 -28.25
C ASN A 361 11.33 -28.29 -29.64
N ARG A 362 12.07 -27.21 -29.82
CA ARG A 362 12.71 -26.83 -31.10
C ARG A 362 14.22 -26.88 -30.95
N ASP A 363 14.82 -27.71 -31.79
CA ASP A 363 16.26 -27.91 -31.84
C ASP A 363 16.91 -27.00 -32.88
N GLY A 364 18.17 -26.63 -32.64
CA GLY A 364 19.00 -25.91 -33.61
C GLY A 364 20.08 -25.01 -33.03
N HIS A 365 20.26 -25.00 -31.70
CA HIS A 365 21.30 -24.22 -31.02
C HIS A 365 22.23 -25.11 -30.19
N ASP A 366 22.46 -26.34 -30.63
CA ASP A 366 23.37 -27.26 -29.97
C ASP A 366 24.81 -26.77 -30.06
N VAL A 367 25.55 -27.02 -28.99
CA VAL A 367 27.00 -26.89 -28.92
C VAL A 367 27.56 -28.30 -28.92
N SER A 368 28.58 -28.56 -29.75
CA SER A 368 29.19 -29.89 -29.83
C SER A 368 29.83 -30.31 -28.50
N ASP A 369 29.75 -31.60 -28.17
CA ASP A 369 30.34 -32.15 -26.95
C ASP A 369 31.84 -31.82 -26.84
N ALA A 370 32.56 -31.81 -27.98
CA ALA A 370 33.96 -31.43 -28.02
C ALA A 370 34.20 -29.97 -27.60
N ALA A 371 33.34 -29.03 -28.03
CA ALA A 371 33.44 -27.63 -27.64
C ALA A 371 33.03 -27.42 -26.17
N LEU A 372 32.04 -28.17 -25.71
CA LEU A 372 31.60 -28.17 -24.31
C LEU A 372 32.72 -28.70 -23.39
N ASP A 373 33.27 -29.87 -23.70
CA ASP A 373 34.36 -30.51 -22.97
C ASP A 373 35.62 -29.64 -22.94
N ALA A 374 35.98 -29.04 -24.07
CA ALA A 374 37.12 -28.12 -24.15
C ALA A 374 36.93 -26.92 -23.21
N THR A 375 35.70 -26.43 -23.08
CA THR A 375 35.37 -25.31 -22.19
C THR A 375 35.34 -25.75 -20.73
N VAL A 376 34.70 -26.87 -20.40
CA VAL A 376 34.66 -27.41 -19.03
C VAL A 376 36.08 -27.72 -18.52
N ARG A 377 36.98 -28.26 -19.35
CA ARG A 377 38.39 -28.48 -18.99
C ARG A 377 39.14 -27.20 -18.68
N ARG A 378 38.86 -26.09 -19.37
CA ARG A 378 39.44 -24.77 -19.07
C ARG A 378 38.93 -24.18 -17.76
N HIS A 379 37.74 -24.58 -17.33
CA HIS A 379 37.11 -24.16 -16.08
C HIS A 379 37.01 -25.33 -15.08
N ALA A 380 38.15 -25.94 -14.75
CA ALA A 380 38.22 -27.13 -13.89
C ALA A 380 37.62 -26.98 -12.47
N GLN A 381 37.30 -25.75 -12.04
CA GLN A 381 36.68 -25.44 -10.75
C GLN A 381 35.15 -25.44 -10.75
N LEU A 382 34.49 -25.73 -11.88
CA LEU A 382 33.02 -25.81 -11.93
C LEU A 382 32.50 -27.00 -11.13
N SER A 383 31.42 -26.77 -10.36
CA SER A 383 30.72 -27.85 -9.66
C SER A 383 29.89 -28.71 -10.62
N ASP A 384 29.51 -29.91 -10.19
CA ASP A 384 28.72 -30.81 -11.04
C ASP A 384 27.31 -30.26 -11.35
N GLU A 385 26.70 -29.52 -10.41
CA GLU A 385 25.47 -28.75 -10.66
C GLU A 385 25.66 -27.69 -11.75
N GLN A 386 26.79 -26.98 -11.74
CA GLN A 386 27.12 -25.97 -12.75
C GLN A 386 27.40 -26.59 -14.12
N LYS A 387 28.10 -27.73 -14.18
CA LYS A 387 28.32 -28.48 -15.43
C LYS A 387 26.99 -28.96 -16.02
N THR A 388 26.14 -29.57 -15.20
CA THR A 388 24.79 -30.00 -15.62
C THR A 388 23.95 -28.82 -16.12
N ALA A 389 24.05 -27.66 -15.46
CA ALA A 389 23.39 -26.44 -15.91
C ALA A 389 23.92 -25.96 -17.28
N ILE A 390 25.24 -26.00 -17.49
CA ILE A 390 25.88 -25.65 -18.77
C ILE A 390 25.43 -26.59 -19.88
N GLU A 391 25.46 -27.90 -19.65
CA GLU A 391 24.98 -28.91 -20.60
C GLU A 391 23.53 -28.64 -21.01
N ARG A 392 22.65 -28.35 -20.04
CA ARG A 392 21.24 -28.04 -20.31
C ARG A 392 21.07 -26.78 -21.15
N ILE A 393 21.74 -25.68 -20.80
CA ILE A 393 21.58 -24.42 -21.53
C ILE A 393 22.32 -24.42 -22.87
N ALA A 394 23.38 -25.22 -23.03
CA ALA A 394 24.09 -25.41 -24.29
C ALA A 394 23.44 -26.47 -25.20
N GLY A 395 22.45 -27.21 -24.69
CA GLY A 395 21.66 -28.15 -25.46
C GLY A 395 20.85 -27.52 -26.60
N PRO A 396 20.23 -28.35 -27.45
CA PRO A 396 19.65 -27.91 -28.73
C PRO A 396 18.43 -26.99 -28.60
N ALA A 397 17.70 -27.05 -27.49
CA ALA A 397 16.45 -26.32 -27.26
C ALA A 397 16.62 -24.79 -27.38
N ARG A 398 15.69 -24.11 -28.05
CA ARG A 398 15.75 -22.65 -28.26
C ARG A 398 15.33 -21.80 -27.05
N ILE A 399 14.83 -22.42 -25.99
CA ILE A 399 14.70 -21.80 -24.68
C ILE A 399 15.25 -22.73 -23.61
N ALA A 400 15.98 -22.17 -22.65
CA ALA A 400 16.42 -22.88 -21.46
C ALA A 400 16.30 -21.97 -20.24
N ALA A 401 16.17 -22.57 -19.06
CA ALA A 401 16.10 -21.82 -17.82
C ALA A 401 17.04 -22.38 -16.75
N VAL A 402 17.61 -21.48 -15.96
CA VAL A 402 18.40 -21.79 -14.78
C VAL A 402 17.82 -21.06 -13.59
N VAL A 403 17.47 -21.82 -12.56
CA VAL A 403 17.10 -21.31 -11.24
C VAL A 403 18.30 -21.45 -10.33
N GLY A 404 18.88 -20.33 -9.92
CA GLY A 404 20.04 -20.35 -9.02
C GLY A 404 19.77 -19.58 -7.74
N ARG A 405 20.00 -20.23 -6.59
CA ARG A 405 19.88 -19.59 -5.27
C ARG A 405 20.83 -18.41 -5.16
N ALA A 406 20.52 -17.48 -4.26
CA ALA A 406 21.32 -16.28 -4.06
C ALA A 406 22.77 -16.66 -3.64
N GLY A 407 23.73 -16.46 -4.53
CA GLY A 407 25.13 -16.81 -4.29
C GLY A 407 25.57 -18.18 -4.82
N ALA A 408 24.80 -18.82 -5.71
CA ALA A 408 25.12 -20.13 -6.29
C ALA A 408 26.14 -20.11 -7.46
N GLY A 409 26.77 -18.97 -7.75
CA GLY A 409 27.77 -18.87 -8.83
C GLY A 409 27.18 -18.80 -10.25
N LYS A 410 25.97 -18.23 -10.41
CA LYS A 410 25.29 -18.06 -11.71
C LYS A 410 26.20 -17.41 -12.76
N THR A 411 26.94 -16.36 -12.39
CA THR A 411 27.79 -15.62 -13.34
C THR A 411 29.03 -16.40 -13.77
N THR A 412 29.65 -17.17 -12.86
CA THR A 412 30.74 -18.09 -13.20
C THR A 412 30.29 -19.11 -14.24
N MET A 413 29.11 -19.68 -14.03
CA MET A 413 28.50 -20.64 -14.96
C MET A 413 28.16 -19.99 -16.32
N MET A 414 27.63 -18.76 -16.32
CA MET A 414 27.39 -17.99 -17.56
C MET A 414 28.67 -17.68 -18.35
N LYS A 415 29.80 -17.43 -17.66
CA LYS A 415 31.09 -17.20 -18.33
C LYS A 415 31.50 -18.41 -19.16
N SER A 416 31.45 -19.61 -18.57
CA SER A 416 31.77 -20.86 -19.26
C SER A 416 30.76 -21.15 -20.38
N ALA A 417 29.46 -20.92 -20.16
CA ALA A 417 28.45 -21.11 -21.19
C ALA A 417 28.64 -20.17 -22.40
N ARG A 418 29.00 -18.90 -22.15
CA ARG A 418 29.34 -17.93 -23.20
C ARG A 418 30.49 -18.42 -24.06
N GLU A 419 31.58 -18.89 -23.46
CA GLU A 419 32.73 -19.42 -24.20
C GLU A 419 32.35 -20.62 -25.09
N ALA A 420 31.52 -21.51 -24.56
CA ALA A 420 31.03 -22.66 -25.33
C ALA A 420 30.16 -22.24 -26.53
N TRP A 421 29.26 -21.26 -26.35
CA TRP A 421 28.43 -20.72 -27.44
C TRP A 421 29.25 -19.96 -28.49
N GLU A 422 30.23 -19.16 -28.07
CA GLU A 422 31.11 -18.43 -29.00
C GLU A 422 32.00 -19.38 -29.81
N LEU A 423 32.52 -20.44 -29.19
CA LEU A 423 33.25 -21.51 -29.89
C LEU A 423 32.38 -22.22 -30.92
N ALA A 424 31.08 -22.34 -30.67
CA ALA A 424 30.10 -22.87 -31.62
C ALA A 424 29.63 -21.84 -32.67
N GLY A 425 30.16 -20.62 -32.66
CA GLY A 425 29.87 -19.57 -33.64
C GLY A 425 28.60 -18.76 -33.37
N TYR A 426 28.06 -18.80 -32.15
CA TYR A 426 26.92 -17.96 -31.76
C TYR A 426 27.37 -16.59 -31.25
N ARG A 427 26.58 -15.57 -31.58
CA ARG A 427 26.66 -14.26 -30.94
C ARG A 427 25.91 -14.31 -29.61
N VAL A 428 26.60 -14.06 -28.50
CA VAL A 428 25.99 -14.04 -27.17
C VAL A 428 25.75 -12.58 -26.73
N VAL A 429 24.51 -12.25 -26.38
CA VAL A 429 24.12 -10.93 -25.85
C VAL A 429 23.25 -11.09 -24.62
N GLY A 430 23.27 -10.11 -23.73
CA GLY A 430 22.59 -10.17 -22.44
C GLY A 430 21.61 -9.04 -22.19
N GLY A 431 20.66 -9.29 -21.29
CA GLY A 431 19.66 -8.32 -20.86
C GLY A 431 19.23 -8.54 -19.41
N ALA A 432 18.99 -7.45 -18.68
CA ALA A 432 18.40 -7.52 -17.35
C ALA A 432 17.47 -6.32 -17.10
N LEU A 433 16.55 -6.42 -16.14
CA LEU A 433 15.64 -5.32 -15.79
C LEU A 433 16.41 -4.12 -15.21
N ALA A 434 17.34 -4.40 -14.29
CA ALA A 434 18.16 -3.39 -13.62
C ALA A 434 19.51 -3.20 -14.32
N GLY A 435 19.95 -1.93 -14.43
CA GLY A 435 21.23 -1.60 -15.05
C GLY A 435 22.45 -2.21 -14.35
N LYS A 436 22.36 -2.43 -13.03
CA LYS A 436 23.40 -3.11 -12.23
C LYS A 436 23.51 -4.60 -12.56
N ALA A 437 22.39 -5.30 -12.74
CA ALA A 437 22.39 -6.71 -13.13
C ALA A 437 22.97 -6.89 -14.54
N ALA A 438 22.58 -6.03 -15.49
CA ALA A 438 23.17 -6.04 -16.83
C ALA A 438 24.69 -5.80 -16.81
N GLU A 439 25.17 -4.90 -15.94
CA GLU A 439 26.60 -4.70 -15.76
C GLU A 439 27.32 -5.88 -15.13
N GLY A 440 26.71 -6.51 -14.11
CA GLY A 440 27.24 -7.72 -13.50
C GLY A 440 27.43 -8.82 -14.54
N LEU A 441 26.40 -9.05 -15.38
CA LEU A 441 26.47 -10.01 -16.47
C LEU A 441 27.58 -9.67 -17.49
N GLU A 442 27.77 -8.39 -17.83
CA GLU A 442 28.83 -7.95 -18.75
C GLU A 442 30.23 -8.10 -18.16
N LYS A 443 30.43 -7.70 -16.90
CA LYS A 443 31.74 -7.69 -16.25
C LYS A 443 32.19 -9.06 -15.77
N GLU A 444 31.30 -9.83 -15.16
CA GLU A 444 31.64 -11.11 -14.54
C GLU A 444 31.55 -12.27 -15.54
N ALA A 445 30.58 -12.27 -16.45
CA ALA A 445 30.42 -13.33 -17.47
C ALA A 445 31.01 -12.96 -18.84
N GLY A 446 31.35 -11.69 -19.08
CA GLY A 446 31.86 -11.23 -20.37
C GLY A 446 30.79 -11.12 -21.47
N ILE A 447 29.50 -11.10 -21.11
CA ILE A 447 28.39 -11.08 -22.07
C ILE A 447 27.97 -9.62 -22.30
N GLN A 448 28.06 -9.13 -23.55
CA GLN A 448 27.61 -7.77 -23.88
C GLN A 448 26.14 -7.56 -23.49
N SER A 449 25.88 -6.70 -22.49
CA SER A 449 24.59 -6.62 -21.84
C SER A 449 24.03 -5.19 -21.74
N ARG A 450 22.71 -5.06 -21.65
CA ARG A 450 22.02 -3.77 -21.42
C ARG A 450 20.68 -3.98 -20.73
N THR A 451 19.98 -2.89 -20.41
CA THR A 451 18.63 -3.01 -19.83
C THR A 451 17.62 -3.52 -20.86
N LEU A 452 16.60 -4.26 -20.42
CA LEU A 452 15.53 -4.74 -21.31
C LEU A 452 14.83 -3.59 -22.06
N ALA A 453 14.54 -2.48 -21.38
CA ALA A 453 13.98 -1.28 -22.01
C ALA A 453 14.89 -0.71 -23.12
N SER A 454 16.22 -0.79 -22.96
CA SER A 454 17.16 -0.36 -24.00
C SER A 454 17.17 -1.31 -25.21
N TRP A 455 16.90 -2.61 -25.02
CA TRP A 455 16.73 -3.55 -26.12
C TRP A 455 15.46 -3.24 -26.91
N GLU A 456 14.32 -3.11 -26.23
CA GLU A 456 13.02 -2.80 -26.86
C GLU A 456 13.08 -1.52 -27.69
N LEU A 457 13.68 -0.45 -27.15
CA LEU A 457 13.86 0.82 -27.87
C LEU A 457 14.68 0.65 -29.16
N ARG A 458 15.71 -0.21 -29.14
CA ARG A 458 16.59 -0.40 -30.29
C ARG A 458 15.96 -1.30 -31.35
N TRP A 459 15.26 -2.35 -30.94
CA TRP A 459 14.46 -3.18 -31.85
C TRP A 459 13.37 -2.36 -32.56
N ASN A 460 12.68 -1.46 -31.83
CA ASN A 460 11.70 -0.54 -32.43
C ASN A 460 12.31 0.44 -33.45
N ARG A 461 13.63 0.66 -33.40
CA ARG A 461 14.40 1.47 -34.36
C ARG A 461 15.13 0.63 -35.40
N GLY A 462 14.87 -0.68 -35.48
CA GLY A 462 15.53 -1.61 -36.40
C GLY A 462 17.02 -1.84 -36.12
N ARG A 463 17.50 -1.60 -34.90
CA ARG A 463 18.91 -1.78 -34.50
C ARG A 463 19.08 -3.00 -33.60
N ASP A 464 20.23 -3.67 -33.70
CA ASP A 464 20.59 -4.88 -32.93
C ASP A 464 19.50 -5.95 -32.93
N VAL A 465 18.92 -6.21 -34.10
CA VAL A 465 17.90 -7.25 -34.29
C VAL A 465 18.53 -8.63 -34.02
N LEU A 466 17.78 -9.48 -33.31
CA LEU A 466 18.17 -10.87 -33.06
C LEU A 466 18.09 -11.69 -34.35
N ASN A 467 18.86 -12.78 -34.45
CA ASN A 467 18.80 -13.73 -35.55
C ASN A 467 19.04 -15.17 -35.06
N GLU A 468 18.97 -16.15 -35.97
CA GLU A 468 19.18 -17.58 -35.70
C GLU A 468 20.59 -17.96 -35.20
N LYS A 469 21.56 -17.05 -35.24
CA LYS A 469 22.90 -17.22 -34.67
C LYS A 469 23.09 -16.45 -33.37
N THR A 470 22.01 -16.03 -32.72
CA THR A 470 22.05 -15.25 -31.48
C THR A 470 21.55 -16.05 -30.29
N VAL A 471 22.32 -16.04 -29.19
CA VAL A 471 21.89 -16.48 -27.86
C VAL A 471 21.66 -15.24 -26.99
N PHE A 472 20.42 -15.04 -26.55
CA PHE A 472 20.03 -13.97 -25.65
C PHE A 472 19.96 -14.48 -24.21
N VAL A 473 20.80 -13.96 -23.32
CA VAL A 473 20.80 -14.30 -21.89
C VAL A 473 20.02 -13.24 -21.11
N MET A 474 18.92 -13.64 -20.47
CA MET A 474 18.14 -12.75 -19.60
C MET A 474 18.47 -13.06 -18.14
N ASP A 475 19.21 -12.17 -17.47
CA ASP A 475 19.55 -12.30 -16.05
C ASP A 475 18.55 -11.56 -15.15
N GLU A 476 18.43 -12.03 -13.90
CA GLU A 476 17.42 -11.63 -12.92
C GLU A 476 15.98 -11.66 -13.49
N ALA A 477 15.70 -12.70 -14.30
CA ALA A 477 14.41 -12.88 -14.98
C ALA A 477 13.20 -12.93 -14.03
N GLY A 478 13.42 -13.27 -12.75
CA GLY A 478 12.40 -13.29 -11.70
C GLY A 478 11.68 -11.95 -11.49
N MET A 479 12.31 -10.82 -11.81
CA MET A 479 11.71 -9.49 -11.68
C MET A 479 10.98 -9.00 -12.94
N VAL A 480 11.01 -9.75 -14.03
CA VAL A 480 10.46 -9.33 -15.32
C VAL A 480 8.95 -9.62 -15.36
N ALA A 481 8.16 -8.59 -15.63
CA ALA A 481 6.71 -8.68 -15.70
C ALA A 481 6.23 -9.47 -16.94
N SER A 482 5.02 -10.04 -16.87
CA SER A 482 4.44 -10.88 -17.93
C SER A 482 4.45 -10.22 -19.31
N LYS A 483 4.11 -8.92 -19.37
CA LYS A 483 4.06 -8.18 -20.64
C LYS A 483 5.43 -8.05 -21.31
N GLN A 484 6.45 -7.68 -20.54
CA GLN A 484 7.80 -7.53 -21.08
C GLN A 484 8.40 -8.89 -21.44
N MET A 485 8.26 -9.91 -20.59
CA MET A 485 8.71 -11.27 -20.89
C MET A 485 8.08 -11.82 -22.19
N ALA A 486 6.77 -11.64 -22.37
CA ALA A 486 6.07 -12.05 -23.58
C ALA A 486 6.65 -11.38 -24.84
N GLY A 487 7.01 -10.10 -24.77
CA GLY A 487 7.66 -9.38 -25.87
C GLY A 487 9.03 -9.95 -26.25
N PHE A 488 9.84 -10.34 -25.26
CA PHE A 488 11.16 -10.97 -25.51
C PHE A 488 11.02 -12.39 -26.07
N VAL A 489 10.11 -13.19 -25.53
CA VAL A 489 9.82 -14.53 -26.05
C VAL A 489 9.32 -14.45 -27.50
N ASP A 490 8.42 -13.51 -27.82
CA ASP A 490 7.93 -13.30 -29.19
C ASP A 490 9.06 -12.84 -30.15
N ALA A 491 9.94 -11.94 -29.71
CA ALA A 491 11.10 -11.52 -30.50
C ALA A 491 12.03 -12.70 -30.84
N VAL A 492 12.23 -13.61 -29.89
CA VAL A 492 13.03 -14.83 -30.07
C VAL A 492 12.34 -15.79 -31.04
N VAL A 493 11.03 -16.01 -30.90
CA VAL A 493 10.24 -16.82 -31.84
C VAL A 493 10.40 -16.31 -33.27
N ARG A 494 10.23 -15.00 -33.50
CA ARG A 494 10.30 -14.38 -34.84
C ARG A 494 11.69 -14.41 -35.46
N SER A 495 12.73 -14.22 -34.65
CA SER A 495 14.10 -14.07 -35.14
C SER A 495 14.84 -15.38 -35.40
N GLY A 496 14.33 -16.50 -34.89
CA GLY A 496 15.09 -17.75 -34.93
C GLY A 496 16.11 -17.90 -33.79
N ALA A 497 16.31 -16.89 -32.93
CA ALA A 497 17.29 -16.91 -31.86
C ALA A 497 17.00 -17.94 -30.74
N LYS A 498 17.96 -18.09 -29.82
CA LYS A 498 17.79 -18.79 -28.53
C LYS A 498 17.71 -17.80 -27.37
N ILE A 499 16.94 -18.14 -26.34
CA ILE A 499 16.87 -17.38 -25.08
C ILE A 499 17.16 -18.24 -23.87
N VAL A 500 18.03 -17.75 -22.98
CA VAL A 500 18.37 -18.42 -21.71
C VAL A 500 17.91 -17.52 -20.57
N LEU A 501 16.97 -18.02 -19.77
CA LEU A 501 16.42 -17.29 -18.62
C LEU A 501 17.17 -17.68 -17.35
N VAL A 502 17.76 -16.72 -16.67
CA VAL A 502 18.52 -16.93 -15.43
C VAL A 502 17.90 -16.09 -14.32
N GLY A 503 17.60 -16.70 -13.18
CA GLY A 503 16.95 -15.99 -12.09
C GLY A 503 16.67 -16.85 -10.87
N ASP A 504 15.93 -16.28 -9.93
CA ASP A 504 15.43 -16.95 -8.73
C ASP A 504 13.99 -16.47 -8.51
N PRO A 505 12.96 -17.33 -8.65
CA PRO A 505 11.56 -16.92 -8.52
C PRO A 505 11.19 -16.55 -7.07
N GLU A 506 12.04 -16.90 -6.10
CA GLU A 506 11.82 -16.64 -4.68
C GLU A 506 12.42 -15.29 -4.23
N GLN A 507 13.22 -14.62 -5.09
CA GLN A 507 13.67 -13.24 -4.84
C GLN A 507 12.54 -12.21 -5.10
N LEU A 508 12.91 -10.94 -5.26
CA LEU A 508 11.94 -9.84 -5.41
C LEU A 508 11.02 -10.07 -6.62
N GLN A 509 9.74 -9.84 -6.38
CA GLN A 509 8.70 -10.01 -7.39
C GLN A 509 8.70 -8.83 -8.39
N PRO A 510 8.15 -9.02 -9.60
CA PRO A 510 7.94 -7.94 -10.54
C PRO A 510 7.07 -6.83 -9.95
N ILE A 511 7.38 -5.57 -10.30
CA ILE A 511 6.56 -4.42 -9.87
C ILE A 511 5.23 -4.42 -10.62
N GLU A 512 5.30 -4.60 -11.94
CA GLU A 512 4.12 -4.69 -12.83
C GLU A 512 3.48 -6.10 -12.77
N ALA A 513 2.38 -6.28 -13.50
CA ALA A 513 1.57 -7.49 -13.47
C ALA A 513 2.34 -8.80 -13.83
N GLY A 514 2.12 -9.81 -12.99
CA GLY A 514 2.45 -11.21 -13.25
C GLY A 514 3.86 -11.65 -12.81
N ALA A 515 4.06 -12.96 -12.70
CA ALA A 515 5.31 -13.63 -12.35
C ALA A 515 5.78 -14.55 -13.51
N ALA A 516 6.21 -13.92 -14.60
CA ALA A 516 6.45 -14.60 -15.89
C ALA A 516 7.51 -15.70 -15.84
N PHE A 517 8.63 -15.43 -15.15
CA PHE A 517 9.73 -16.38 -15.03
C PHE A 517 9.30 -17.67 -14.34
N ARG A 518 8.61 -17.58 -13.20
CA ARG A 518 8.04 -18.73 -12.49
C ARG A 518 7.13 -19.54 -13.42
N ALA A 519 6.21 -18.86 -14.09
CA ALA A 519 5.24 -19.50 -14.98
C ALA A 519 5.88 -20.26 -16.17
N ILE A 520 7.00 -19.77 -16.70
CA ILE A 520 7.76 -20.44 -17.76
C ILE A 520 8.53 -21.64 -17.20
N VAL A 521 9.32 -21.40 -16.14
CA VAL A 521 10.22 -22.36 -15.49
C VAL A 521 9.48 -23.62 -15.04
N ASP A 522 8.29 -23.46 -14.44
CA ASP A 522 7.45 -24.57 -13.98
C ASP A 522 7.01 -25.53 -15.11
N ARG A 523 7.05 -25.07 -16.37
CA ARG A 523 6.53 -25.80 -17.54
C ARG A 523 7.61 -26.32 -18.49
N ILE A 524 8.65 -25.54 -18.74
CA ILE A 524 9.80 -25.98 -19.57
C ILE A 524 10.85 -26.75 -18.75
N GLY A 525 10.73 -26.73 -17.42
CA GLY A 525 11.72 -27.21 -16.48
C GLY A 525 12.98 -26.33 -16.45
N TYR A 526 13.88 -26.59 -15.50
CA TYR A 526 15.07 -25.76 -15.31
C TYR A 526 16.23 -26.57 -14.74
N ALA A 527 17.45 -26.11 -14.98
CA ALA A 527 18.60 -26.55 -14.18
C ALA A 527 18.63 -25.77 -12.87
N GLU A 528 18.80 -26.48 -11.75
CA GLU A 528 18.85 -25.87 -10.43
C GLU A 528 20.29 -25.77 -9.94
N LEU A 529 20.66 -24.59 -9.41
CA LEU A 529 21.90 -24.40 -8.65
C LEU A 529 21.50 -24.17 -7.19
N GLU A 530 21.52 -25.24 -6.40
CA GLU A 530 21.13 -25.22 -4.99
C GLU A 530 22.30 -24.81 -4.08
N THR A 531 23.52 -25.20 -4.44
CA THR A 531 24.69 -24.99 -3.58
C THR A 531 25.04 -23.50 -3.47
N ILE A 532 25.00 -22.98 -2.24
CA ILE A 532 25.33 -21.57 -1.95
C ILE A 532 26.79 -21.45 -1.52
N TYR A 533 27.60 -20.76 -2.34
CA TYR A 533 29.03 -20.53 -2.08
C TYR A 533 29.32 -19.22 -1.35
N ARG A 534 28.30 -18.35 -1.21
CA ARG A 534 28.47 -16.98 -0.70
C ARG A 534 28.81 -16.92 0.79
N GLN A 535 28.04 -17.60 1.64
CA GLN A 535 28.27 -17.58 3.09
C GLN A 535 29.48 -18.46 3.43
N ARG A 536 30.31 -18.04 4.40
CA ARG A 536 31.49 -18.79 4.85
C ARG A 536 31.16 -19.92 5.83
N GLU A 537 30.19 -19.67 6.71
CA GLU A 537 29.76 -20.62 7.74
C GLU A 537 28.66 -21.57 7.24
N ASP A 538 28.76 -22.86 7.55
CA ASP A 538 27.81 -23.88 7.09
C ASP A 538 26.39 -23.66 7.60
N TRP A 539 26.24 -23.19 8.83
CA TRP A 539 24.91 -22.93 9.41
C TRP A 539 24.23 -21.74 8.72
N MET A 540 24.99 -20.72 8.28
CA MET A 540 24.46 -19.58 7.52
C MET A 540 24.05 -20.00 6.11
N ARG A 541 24.81 -20.92 5.48
CA ARG A 541 24.40 -21.54 4.20
C ARG A 541 23.07 -22.27 4.34
N LYS A 542 22.92 -23.10 5.38
CA LYS A 542 21.67 -23.82 5.68
C LYS A 542 20.51 -22.87 5.95
N ALA A 543 20.71 -21.83 6.75
CA ALA A 543 19.67 -20.82 7.02
C ALA A 543 19.27 -20.04 5.76
N SER A 544 20.24 -19.74 4.87
CA SER A 544 19.97 -19.09 3.58
C SER A 544 19.17 -19.99 2.63
N LEU A 545 19.44 -21.29 2.64
CA LEU A 545 18.66 -22.28 1.90
C LEU A 545 17.23 -22.42 2.46
N ASP A 546 17.07 -22.39 3.79
CA ASP A 546 15.76 -22.38 4.43
C ASP A 546 14.94 -21.13 4.04
N LEU A 547 15.56 -19.94 4.01
CA LEU A 547 14.89 -18.74 3.50
C LEU A 547 14.44 -18.91 2.04
N ALA A 548 15.31 -19.43 1.17
CA ALA A 548 14.98 -19.66 -0.23
C ALA A 548 13.80 -20.64 -0.39
N ARG A 549 13.78 -21.72 0.40
CA ARG A 549 12.69 -22.71 0.43
C ARG A 549 11.42 -22.23 1.14
N GLY A 550 11.45 -21.03 1.72
CA GLY A 550 10.32 -20.43 2.43
C GLY A 550 10.12 -20.91 3.86
N ASN A 551 11.07 -21.66 4.40
CA ASN A 551 11.14 -22.06 5.81
C ASN A 551 11.65 -20.88 6.67
N VAL A 552 11.03 -19.71 6.56
CA VAL A 552 11.48 -18.47 7.21
C VAL A 552 11.62 -18.66 8.72
N GLU A 553 10.69 -19.38 9.35
CA GLU A 553 10.74 -19.69 10.79
C GLU A 553 11.99 -20.48 11.20
N ARG A 554 12.37 -21.50 10.42
CA ARG A 554 13.58 -22.29 10.68
C ARG A 554 14.83 -21.45 10.52
N ALA A 555 14.88 -20.61 9.48
CA ALA A 555 15.99 -19.69 9.28
C ALA A 555 16.10 -18.68 10.43
N LEU A 556 14.99 -18.07 10.86
CA LEU A 556 14.97 -17.15 12.00
C LEU A 556 15.40 -17.86 13.29
N ALA A 557 14.99 -19.10 13.52
CA ALA A 557 15.44 -19.88 14.67
C ALA A 557 16.97 -20.14 14.63
N ALA A 558 17.54 -20.43 13.45
CA ALA A 558 18.98 -20.60 13.28
C ALA A 558 19.75 -19.31 13.58
N TYR A 559 19.30 -18.16 13.05
CA TYR A 559 19.91 -16.87 13.37
C TYR A 559 19.76 -16.52 14.86
N ASN A 560 18.58 -16.73 15.44
CA ASN A 560 18.34 -16.46 16.86
C ASN A 560 19.24 -17.32 17.77
N SER A 561 19.41 -18.61 17.46
CA SER A 561 20.27 -19.53 18.23
C SER A 561 21.75 -19.13 18.19
N ASN A 562 22.16 -18.37 17.17
CA ASN A 562 23.50 -17.80 17.02
C ASN A 562 23.57 -16.33 17.48
N ALA A 563 22.58 -15.86 18.26
CA ALA A 563 22.45 -14.48 18.75
C ALA A 563 22.45 -13.40 17.64
N ARG A 564 21.94 -13.76 16.45
CA ARG A 564 21.89 -12.89 15.27
C ARG A 564 20.58 -12.14 15.04
N ILE A 565 19.68 -12.18 16.02
CA ILE A 565 18.43 -11.43 16.03
C ILE A 565 18.34 -10.61 17.32
N THR A 566 18.11 -9.31 17.16
CA THR A 566 17.98 -8.37 18.26
C THR A 566 16.58 -7.73 18.21
N GLY A 567 15.78 -7.99 19.23
CA GLY A 567 14.45 -7.40 19.37
C GLY A 567 14.45 -6.35 20.48
N GLU A 568 14.19 -5.10 20.12
CA GLU A 568 13.99 -4.01 21.10
C GLU A 568 12.50 -3.73 21.30
N ARG A 569 12.10 -3.01 22.35
CA ARG A 569 10.67 -2.74 22.60
C ARG A 569 10.08 -1.86 21.50
N LEU A 570 10.78 -0.81 21.10
CA LEU A 570 10.38 0.13 20.03
C LEU A 570 11.30 0.04 18.81
N LYS A 571 10.79 0.51 17.66
CA LYS A 571 11.59 0.60 16.43
C LYS A 571 12.78 1.57 16.58
N ALA A 572 12.60 2.68 17.29
CA ALA A 572 13.67 3.66 17.51
C ALA A 572 14.83 3.06 18.31
N GLU A 573 14.52 2.32 19.38
CA GLU A 573 15.52 1.59 20.17
C GLU A 573 16.26 0.55 19.28
N ALA A 574 15.55 -0.18 18.41
CA ALA A 574 16.18 -1.13 17.48
C ALA A 574 17.14 -0.46 16.48
N VAL A 575 16.86 0.78 16.07
CA VAL A 575 17.72 1.58 15.19
C VAL A 575 19.00 1.98 15.93
N GLU A 576 18.88 2.43 17.18
CA GLU A 576 20.03 2.80 18.02
C GLU A 576 20.95 1.59 18.25
N SER A 577 20.40 0.43 18.64
CA SER A 577 21.16 -0.81 18.81
C SER A 577 21.84 -1.25 17.51
N LEU A 578 21.16 -1.11 16.36
CA LEU A 578 21.75 -1.41 15.05
C LEU A 578 22.97 -0.54 14.75
N ILE A 579 22.86 0.77 14.93
CA ILE A 579 23.96 1.70 14.65
C ILE A 579 25.11 1.51 15.62
N ALA A 580 24.84 1.26 16.90
CA ALA A 580 25.86 0.96 17.90
C ALA A 580 26.67 -0.29 17.52
N ASP A 581 25.98 -1.38 17.17
CA ASP A 581 26.62 -2.63 16.73
C ASP A 581 27.38 -2.45 15.41
N TRP A 582 26.79 -1.75 14.43
CA TRP A 582 27.46 -1.45 13.17
C TRP A 582 28.75 -0.67 13.41
N ASN A 583 28.71 0.37 14.24
CA ASN A 583 29.88 1.18 14.59
C ASN A 583 30.95 0.35 15.30
N HIS A 584 30.57 -0.46 16.30
CA HIS A 584 31.51 -1.32 17.02
C HIS A 584 32.22 -2.31 16.08
N SER A 585 31.48 -2.82 15.09
CA SER A 585 31.98 -3.77 14.09
C SER A 585 32.53 -3.13 12.81
N TYR A 586 32.64 -1.79 12.74
CA TYR A 586 33.07 -1.09 11.53
C TYR A 586 34.54 -1.36 11.23
N ASP A 587 34.79 -1.84 10.01
CA ASP A 587 36.12 -2.17 9.50
C ASP A 587 36.22 -1.65 8.05
N PRO A 588 37.04 -0.63 7.76
CA PRO A 588 37.15 -0.06 6.42
C PRO A 588 37.78 -1.02 5.40
N ALA A 589 38.42 -2.11 5.85
CA ALA A 589 38.94 -3.15 4.97
C ALA A 589 37.86 -4.14 4.50
N LYS A 590 36.67 -4.13 5.14
CA LYS A 590 35.56 -5.02 4.82
C LYS A 590 34.38 -4.28 4.24
N THR A 591 33.66 -4.95 3.35
CA THR A 591 32.42 -4.40 2.79
C THR A 591 31.27 -4.61 3.77
N ALA A 592 30.62 -3.52 4.17
CA ALA A 592 29.48 -3.56 5.08
C ALA A 592 28.29 -2.77 4.52
N LEU A 593 27.08 -3.27 4.76
CA LEU A 593 25.86 -2.63 4.28
C LEU A 593 24.72 -2.75 5.30
N ILE A 594 24.05 -1.63 5.55
CA ILE A 594 22.82 -1.60 6.32
C ILE A 594 21.63 -1.67 5.34
N LEU A 595 20.69 -2.57 5.58
CA LEU A 595 19.51 -2.78 4.75
C LEU A 595 18.24 -2.45 5.50
N ALA A 596 17.39 -1.66 4.86
CA ALA A 596 16.03 -1.41 5.32
C ALA A 596 15.07 -1.43 4.12
N HIS A 597 13.78 -1.71 4.35
CA HIS A 597 12.80 -1.64 3.27
C HIS A 597 12.53 -0.17 2.88
N LEU A 598 12.38 0.68 3.89
CA LEU A 598 11.90 2.05 3.79
C LEU A 598 13.08 3.01 3.56
N ARG A 599 13.09 3.77 2.46
CA ARG A 599 14.13 4.80 2.21
C ARG A 599 14.31 5.89 3.33
N ARG A 600 13.37 6.14 4.27
CA ARG A 600 13.48 7.06 5.42
C ARG A 600 14.39 6.44 6.43
N ASP A 601 14.20 5.13 6.63
CA ASP A 601 15.00 4.36 7.54
C ASP A 601 16.42 4.34 6.96
N VAL A 602 16.56 4.13 5.64
CA VAL A 602 17.85 4.26 4.94
C VAL A 602 18.50 5.63 5.13
N ARG A 603 17.76 6.74 4.93
CA ARG A 603 18.31 8.10 5.12
C ARG A 603 18.77 8.32 6.56
N MET A 604 17.90 8.00 7.53
CA MET A 604 18.20 8.09 8.96
C MET A 604 19.43 7.24 9.32
N LEU A 605 19.49 5.99 8.87
CA LEU A 605 20.61 5.09 9.14
C LEU A 605 21.92 5.58 8.51
N ASN A 606 21.87 6.18 7.31
CA ASN A 606 23.05 6.80 6.69
C ASN A 606 23.59 7.97 7.50
N VAL A 607 22.71 8.87 7.97
CA VAL A 607 23.09 10.02 8.81
C VAL A 607 23.73 9.52 10.11
N MET A 608 23.04 8.64 10.84
CA MET A 608 23.54 8.11 12.11
C MET A 608 24.84 7.32 11.96
N ALA A 609 25.00 6.55 10.88
CA ALA A 609 26.23 5.82 10.59
C ALA A 609 27.41 6.77 10.36
N ARG A 610 27.23 7.82 9.54
CA ARG A 610 28.29 8.81 9.31
C ARG A 610 28.66 9.57 10.57
N GLU A 611 27.67 10.00 11.35
CA GLU A 611 27.90 10.69 12.64
C GLU A 611 28.85 9.88 13.54
N LYS A 612 28.69 8.55 13.62
CA LYS A 612 29.60 7.69 14.38
C LYS A 612 31.02 7.60 13.82
N LEU A 613 31.20 7.72 12.50
CA LEU A 613 32.54 7.77 11.92
C LEU A 613 33.23 9.12 12.16
N VAL A 614 32.47 10.21 12.18
CA VAL A 614 32.96 11.55 12.53
C VAL A 614 33.35 11.61 14.01
N GLU A 615 32.50 11.11 14.92
CA GLU A 615 32.81 11.01 16.36
C GLU A 615 34.10 10.23 16.63
N ARG A 616 34.43 9.24 15.80
CA ARG A 616 35.65 8.42 15.90
C ARG A 616 36.87 9.03 15.19
N GLY A 617 36.70 10.12 14.44
CA GLY A 617 37.75 10.72 13.63
C GLY A 617 38.23 9.86 12.45
N ILE A 618 37.41 8.89 12.01
CA ILE A 618 37.70 8.07 10.82
C ILE A 618 37.43 8.88 9.54
N VAL A 619 36.39 9.71 9.59
CA VAL A 619 35.97 10.64 8.55
C VAL A 619 35.92 12.02 9.22
N GLY A 620 36.43 13.06 8.60
CA GLY A 620 36.30 14.42 9.13
C GLY A 620 34.90 15.00 8.91
N ASP A 621 34.69 16.25 9.34
CA ASP A 621 33.41 16.95 9.15
C ASP A 621 32.99 16.96 7.67
N GLY A 622 33.96 17.00 6.77
CA GLY A 622 33.80 16.87 5.32
C GLY A 622 33.44 18.17 4.62
N HIS A 623 33.50 18.12 3.29
CA HIS A 623 33.23 19.25 2.41
C HIS A 623 31.77 19.25 1.98
N VAL A 624 31.17 20.44 1.98
CA VAL A 624 29.80 20.65 1.52
C VAL A 624 29.71 20.31 0.03
N PHE A 625 28.74 19.45 -0.29
CA PHE A 625 28.39 19.05 -1.64
C PHE A 625 26.87 19.08 -1.79
N LYS A 626 26.38 19.83 -2.78
CA LYS A 626 24.94 19.97 -3.06
C LYS A 626 24.48 18.85 -3.98
N THR A 627 23.89 17.82 -3.40
CA THR A 627 23.31 16.71 -4.16
C THR A 627 21.91 17.10 -4.66
N ALA A 628 21.37 16.34 -5.61
CA ALA A 628 19.97 16.45 -6.05
C ALA A 628 19.00 16.19 -4.89
N ASP A 629 19.48 15.48 -3.87
CA ASP A 629 18.76 15.05 -2.70
C ASP A 629 19.10 15.85 -1.41
N GLY A 630 19.59 17.07 -1.59
CA GLY A 630 19.86 18.04 -0.52
C GLY A 630 21.35 18.23 -0.30
N ILE A 631 21.71 19.03 0.70
CA ILE A 631 23.12 19.22 1.03
C ILE A 631 23.62 17.99 1.77
N ARG A 632 24.82 17.53 1.41
CA ARG A 632 25.55 16.49 2.12
C ARG A 632 26.98 16.97 2.37
N GLN A 633 27.60 16.39 3.39
CA GLN A 633 29.02 16.53 3.62
C GLN A 633 29.69 15.22 3.23
N PHE A 634 30.74 15.30 2.43
CA PHE A 634 31.57 14.17 2.07
C PHE A 634 33.01 14.46 2.45
N ASP A 635 33.67 13.47 3.02
CA ASP A 635 35.11 13.50 3.27
C ASP A 635 35.80 12.27 2.70
N ALA A 636 37.13 12.30 2.67
CA ALA A 636 37.92 11.09 2.43
C ALA A 636 37.51 9.99 3.42
N GLY A 637 37.29 8.77 2.91
CA GLY A 637 36.80 7.63 3.67
C GLY A 637 35.28 7.42 3.58
N ASP A 638 34.49 8.40 3.12
CA ASP A 638 33.04 8.24 3.04
C ASP A 638 32.63 7.15 2.02
N GLN A 639 31.64 6.34 2.40
CA GLN A 639 30.94 5.45 1.45
C GLN A 639 29.76 6.20 0.83
N ILE A 640 29.67 6.21 -0.50
CA ILE A 640 28.62 6.91 -1.27
C ILE A 640 27.88 5.97 -2.22
N VAL A 641 26.70 6.39 -2.67
CA VAL A 641 25.90 5.69 -3.67
C VAL A 641 25.46 6.65 -4.78
N PHE A 642 25.61 6.22 -6.03
CA PHE A 642 25.09 6.93 -7.20
C PHE A 642 23.59 6.67 -7.39
N LEU A 643 22.80 7.69 -7.68
CA LEU A 643 21.33 7.63 -7.78
C LEU A 643 20.79 7.78 -9.20
N LYS A 644 21.62 8.17 -10.17
CA LYS A 644 21.25 8.34 -11.58
C LYS A 644 22.31 7.70 -12.48
N ASN A 645 21.90 7.25 -13.66
CA ASN A 645 22.84 6.79 -14.68
C ASN A 645 23.49 8.01 -15.34
N GLU A 646 24.82 7.99 -15.50
CA GLU A 646 25.57 9.00 -16.25
C GLU A 646 26.71 8.32 -17.02
N THR A 647 26.55 8.28 -18.35
CA THR A 647 27.45 7.55 -19.24
C THR A 647 28.83 8.20 -19.32
N SER A 648 28.91 9.54 -19.26
CA SER A 648 30.18 10.25 -19.33
C SER A 648 31.12 9.93 -18.16
N LEU A 649 30.56 9.70 -16.96
CA LEU A 649 31.29 9.27 -15.75
C LEU A 649 31.39 7.74 -15.63
N GLY A 650 30.67 7.01 -16.48
CA GLY A 650 30.51 5.56 -16.42
C GLY A 650 29.76 5.08 -15.17
N VAL A 651 29.01 5.94 -14.47
CA VAL A 651 28.32 5.59 -13.21
C VAL A 651 26.85 5.25 -13.45
N LYS A 652 26.28 4.41 -12.57
CA LYS A 652 24.89 3.93 -12.67
C LYS A 652 24.17 4.04 -11.33
N ASN A 653 22.85 4.15 -11.38
CA ASN A 653 21.99 4.15 -10.20
C ASN A 653 22.18 2.85 -9.38
N GLY A 654 22.48 3.00 -8.09
CA GLY A 654 22.72 1.91 -7.13
C GLY A 654 24.18 1.47 -7.00
N MET A 655 25.11 2.11 -7.72
CA MET A 655 26.54 1.83 -7.64
C MET A 655 27.14 2.46 -6.37
N ILE A 656 27.90 1.67 -5.59
CA ILE A 656 28.57 2.11 -4.36
C ILE A 656 30.01 2.52 -4.69
N ALA A 657 30.51 3.55 -4.01
CA ALA A 657 31.88 4.02 -4.15
C ALA A 657 32.45 4.47 -2.80
N HIS A 658 33.78 4.51 -2.69
CA HIS A 658 34.50 5.04 -1.54
C HIS A 658 35.22 6.32 -1.92
N VAL A 659 35.01 7.39 -1.16
CA VAL A 659 35.64 8.68 -1.40
C VAL A 659 37.12 8.61 -0.99
N THR A 660 38.01 8.93 -1.91
CA THR A 660 39.46 9.01 -1.65
C THR A 660 39.93 10.44 -1.45
N GLU A 661 39.26 11.39 -2.11
CA GLU A 661 39.53 12.81 -1.97
C GLU A 661 38.19 13.55 -2.00
N ALA A 662 37.98 14.43 -1.05
CA ALA A 662 36.86 15.34 -1.05
C ALA A 662 37.39 16.77 -1.03
N ALA A 663 36.78 17.62 -1.84
CA ALA A 663 37.04 19.05 -1.88
C ALA A 663 35.70 19.77 -2.10
N PRO A 664 35.63 21.10 -1.89
CA PRO A 664 34.41 21.84 -2.17
C PRO A 664 33.93 21.62 -3.62
N ASN A 665 32.68 21.16 -3.78
CA ASN A 665 32.05 20.83 -5.07
C ASN A 665 32.73 19.73 -5.91
N ARG A 666 33.71 18.98 -5.37
CA ARG A 666 34.45 17.94 -6.10
C ARG A 666 34.71 16.74 -5.20
N ILE A 667 34.43 15.56 -5.72
CA ILE A 667 34.71 14.28 -5.05
C ILE A 667 35.48 13.41 -6.01
N VAL A 668 36.56 12.79 -5.54
CA VAL A 668 37.20 11.66 -6.21
C VAL A 668 36.81 10.42 -5.44
N ALA A 669 36.10 9.51 -6.09
CA ALA A 669 35.66 8.26 -5.51
C ALA A 669 36.17 7.07 -6.31
N VAL A 670 36.47 5.98 -5.61
CA VAL A 670 36.83 4.71 -6.22
C VAL A 670 35.59 3.82 -6.27
N VAL A 671 35.28 3.34 -7.47
CA VAL A 671 34.21 2.38 -7.74
C VAL A 671 34.84 1.02 -8.03
N GLY A 672 34.22 -0.05 -7.54
CA GLY A 672 34.61 -1.44 -7.83
C GLY A 672 35.55 -2.05 -6.79
N GLU A 673 35.79 -3.36 -6.91
CA GLU A 673 36.66 -4.15 -6.04
C GLU A 673 37.80 -4.81 -6.85
N GLY A 674 38.92 -5.11 -6.18
CA GLY A 674 40.09 -5.78 -6.79
C GLY A 674 40.60 -5.06 -8.04
N ASP A 675 40.82 -5.83 -9.12
CA ASP A 675 41.33 -5.35 -10.41
C ASP A 675 40.38 -4.40 -11.15
N GLN A 676 39.12 -4.27 -10.68
CA GLN A 676 38.11 -3.40 -11.28
C GLN A 676 38.00 -2.03 -10.61
N ARG A 677 38.90 -1.71 -9.68
CA ARG A 677 38.94 -0.39 -9.05
C ARG A 677 39.25 0.68 -10.09
N ARG A 678 38.30 1.59 -10.28
CA ARG A 678 38.49 2.79 -11.11
C ARG A 678 38.15 4.04 -10.33
N GLN A 679 38.89 5.10 -10.59
CA GLN A 679 38.56 6.41 -10.07
C GLN A 679 37.46 7.07 -10.90
N VAL A 680 36.55 7.73 -10.21
CA VAL A 680 35.50 8.57 -10.78
C VAL A 680 35.64 9.94 -10.15
N ILE A 681 35.83 10.94 -11.00
CA ILE A 681 35.85 12.33 -10.58
C ILE A 681 34.43 12.86 -10.75
N VAL A 682 33.83 13.27 -9.64
CA VAL A 682 32.48 13.81 -9.60
C VAL A 682 32.58 15.29 -9.27
N GLU A 683 32.27 16.12 -10.25
CA GLU A 683 32.09 17.54 -10.04
C GLU A 683 30.59 17.84 -9.89
N GLN A 684 30.25 18.56 -8.82
CA GLN A 684 28.86 18.86 -8.44
C GLN A 684 28.04 19.49 -9.57
N ARG A 685 28.68 20.32 -10.41
CA ARG A 685 28.05 20.98 -11.56
C ARG A 685 27.56 20.02 -12.64
N PHE A 686 28.27 18.91 -12.83
CA PHE A 686 27.95 17.92 -13.87
C PHE A 686 27.10 16.78 -13.33
N TYR A 687 27.29 16.41 -12.06
CA TYR A 687 26.60 15.30 -11.47
C TYR A 687 26.33 15.52 -9.98
N SER A 688 25.06 15.68 -9.64
CA SER A 688 24.58 15.89 -8.27
C SER A 688 23.80 14.70 -7.70
N ASN A 689 23.57 13.62 -8.46
CA ASN A 689 22.73 12.51 -8.04
C ASN A 689 23.51 11.47 -7.22
N LEU A 690 24.05 11.84 -6.07
CA LEU A 690 24.71 10.94 -5.12
C LEU A 690 24.25 11.18 -3.67
N ASP A 691 24.40 10.18 -2.81
CA ASP A 691 24.11 10.27 -1.37
C ASP A 691 25.08 9.35 -0.60
N HIS A 692 25.03 9.35 0.74
CA HIS A 692 25.76 8.37 1.54
C HIS A 692 25.27 6.94 1.25
N GLY A 693 26.21 6.00 1.27
CA GLY A 693 26.01 4.62 0.83
C GLY A 693 26.11 3.57 1.93
N TYR A 694 26.21 3.95 3.21
CA TYR A 694 26.30 3.02 4.35
C TYR A 694 25.05 2.14 4.49
N ALA A 695 23.89 2.74 4.25
CA ALA A 695 22.59 2.10 4.20
C ALA A 695 21.97 2.18 2.80
N THR A 696 21.23 1.15 2.40
CA THR A 696 20.46 1.14 1.14
C THR A 696 19.15 0.38 1.29
N THR A 697 18.25 0.54 0.31
CA THR A 697 17.02 -0.24 0.31
C THR A 697 17.28 -1.69 -0.09
N ILE A 698 16.49 -2.60 0.46
CA ILE A 698 16.53 -4.03 0.10
C ILE A 698 16.46 -4.22 -1.43
N HIS A 699 15.58 -3.48 -2.11
CA HIS A 699 15.45 -3.47 -3.58
C HIS A 699 16.76 -3.09 -4.30
N LYS A 700 17.48 -2.07 -3.84
CA LYS A 700 18.75 -1.63 -4.46
C LYS A 700 19.91 -2.58 -4.14
N SER A 701 19.78 -3.39 -3.08
CA SER A 701 20.77 -4.39 -2.70
C SER A 701 20.68 -5.68 -3.53
N GLN A 702 19.67 -5.86 -4.38
CA GLN A 702 19.56 -7.06 -5.20
C GLN A 702 20.81 -7.22 -6.10
N GLY A 703 21.29 -8.46 -6.18
CA GLY A 703 22.56 -8.81 -6.82
C GLY A 703 23.81 -8.41 -6.04
N ALA A 704 23.72 -7.59 -4.98
CA ALA A 704 24.89 -7.24 -4.17
C ALA A 704 25.33 -8.44 -3.29
N THR A 705 26.63 -8.50 -3.05
CA THR A 705 27.26 -9.40 -2.08
C THR A 705 28.25 -8.55 -1.28
N VAL A 706 28.13 -8.57 0.05
CA VAL A 706 29.02 -7.83 0.97
C VAL A 706 29.45 -8.73 2.13
N ASP A 707 30.51 -8.37 2.85
CA ASP A 707 31.02 -9.20 3.92
C ASP A 707 30.08 -9.19 5.13
N ARG A 708 29.56 -8.02 5.51
CA ARG A 708 28.70 -7.85 6.68
C ARG A 708 27.41 -7.12 6.36
N VAL A 709 26.29 -7.60 6.89
CA VAL A 709 24.96 -7.00 6.70
C VAL A 709 24.26 -6.76 8.02
N LYS A 710 23.66 -5.58 8.18
CA LYS A 710 22.74 -5.27 9.27
C LYS A 710 21.36 -4.99 8.67
N VAL A 711 20.30 -5.65 9.13
CA VAL A 711 18.95 -5.52 8.57
C VAL A 711 18.01 -4.90 9.60
N LEU A 712 17.33 -3.82 9.25
CA LEU A 712 16.21 -3.28 10.03
C LEU A 712 14.89 -3.82 9.47
N ALA A 713 14.20 -4.65 10.26
CA ALA A 713 12.90 -5.20 9.89
C ALA A 713 11.76 -4.21 10.18
N SER A 714 10.82 -4.12 9.23
CA SER A 714 9.56 -3.37 9.33
C SER A 714 8.36 -4.25 9.01
N LEU A 715 7.15 -3.79 9.35
CA LEU A 715 5.90 -4.52 9.10
C LEU A 715 5.55 -4.72 7.62
N SER A 716 6.27 -4.01 6.74
CA SER A 716 6.16 -4.08 5.29
C SER A 716 7.08 -5.13 4.67
N LEU A 717 7.91 -5.83 5.45
CA LEU A 717 8.65 -6.97 4.92
C LEU A 717 7.69 -8.14 4.72
N ASP A 718 7.99 -8.91 3.68
CA ASP A 718 7.37 -10.19 3.38
C ASP A 718 8.46 -11.26 3.20
N ARG A 719 8.08 -12.47 2.79
CA ARG A 719 9.02 -13.57 2.54
C ARG A 719 10.11 -13.20 1.54
N HIS A 720 9.76 -12.55 0.43
CA HIS A 720 10.68 -12.25 -0.67
C HIS A 720 11.71 -11.18 -0.27
N LEU A 721 11.24 -10.11 0.38
CA LEU A 721 12.10 -9.05 0.93
C LEU A 721 13.02 -9.58 2.02
N THR A 722 12.51 -10.47 2.89
CA THR A 722 13.29 -11.09 3.96
C THR A 722 14.41 -11.96 3.39
N TYR A 723 14.09 -12.83 2.43
CA TYR A 723 15.08 -13.66 1.76
C TYR A 723 16.15 -12.80 1.09
N VAL A 724 15.77 -11.76 0.36
CA VAL A 724 16.75 -10.86 -0.27
C VAL A 724 17.60 -10.16 0.76
N ALA A 725 17.03 -9.56 1.81
CA ALA A 725 17.77 -8.82 2.83
C ALA A 725 18.77 -9.70 3.59
N MET A 726 18.34 -10.89 4.00
CA MET A 726 19.12 -11.76 4.86
C MET A 726 20.18 -12.60 4.12
N THR A 727 20.21 -12.59 2.79
CA THR A 727 21.18 -13.41 2.02
C THR A 727 22.30 -12.62 1.36
N ARG A 728 22.44 -11.31 1.61
CA ARG A 728 23.50 -10.48 0.99
C ARG A 728 24.89 -10.61 1.63
N HIS A 729 24.99 -11.21 2.81
CA HIS A 729 26.23 -11.32 3.58
C HIS A 729 27.11 -12.51 3.16
N ARG A 730 28.43 -12.39 3.31
CA ARG A 730 29.41 -13.49 3.23
C ARG A 730 29.84 -13.99 4.61
N GLU A 731 30.10 -13.07 5.54
CA GLU A 731 30.68 -13.37 6.85
C GLU A 731 29.66 -13.22 7.99
N ASP A 732 28.84 -12.16 8.00
CA ASP A 732 27.98 -11.89 9.14
C ASP A 732 26.67 -11.17 8.79
N LEU A 733 25.60 -11.50 9.52
CA LEU A 733 24.27 -10.90 9.44
C LEU A 733 23.72 -10.65 10.84
N GLN A 734 23.14 -9.46 11.07
CA GLN A 734 22.30 -9.20 12.24
C GLN A 734 20.96 -8.59 11.82
N LEU A 735 19.86 -9.07 12.40
CA LEU A 735 18.50 -8.57 12.18
C LEU A 735 17.99 -7.80 13.41
N TYR A 736 17.45 -6.60 13.22
CA TYR A 736 16.91 -5.73 14.28
C TYR A 736 15.44 -5.42 14.05
N TYR A 737 14.62 -5.42 15.10
CA TYR A 737 13.19 -5.12 14.98
C TYR A 737 12.57 -4.61 16.28
N GLY A 738 11.45 -3.89 16.16
CA GLY A 738 10.66 -3.40 17.30
C GLY A 738 9.58 -4.41 17.73
N THR A 739 9.83 -5.15 18.80
CA THR A 739 8.98 -6.23 19.34
C THR A 739 7.53 -5.82 19.55
N ARG A 740 7.24 -4.61 20.06
CA ARG A 740 5.86 -4.13 20.28
C ARG A 740 5.05 -4.13 18.99
N SER A 741 5.61 -3.57 17.91
CA SER A 741 4.90 -3.45 16.63
C SER A 741 4.67 -4.81 15.96
N PHE A 742 5.64 -5.71 16.05
CA PHE A 742 5.53 -7.05 15.49
C PHE A 742 4.59 -7.94 16.30
N ALA A 743 4.56 -7.82 17.64
CA ALA A 743 3.63 -8.56 18.49
C ALA A 743 2.17 -8.26 18.14
N PHE A 744 1.81 -7.00 17.89
CA PHE A 744 0.46 -6.62 17.44
C PHE A 744 0.07 -7.23 16.08
N ASN A 745 1.05 -7.65 15.28
CA ASN A 745 0.85 -8.20 13.94
C ASN A 745 1.08 -9.72 13.87
N GLY A 746 1.08 -10.38 15.03
CA GLY A 746 1.23 -11.83 15.17
C GLY A 746 2.66 -12.35 15.22
N GLY A 747 3.64 -11.48 15.48
CA GLY A 747 5.05 -11.84 15.72
C GLY A 747 5.97 -11.66 14.51
N LEU A 748 7.29 -11.69 14.76
CA LEU A 748 8.33 -11.51 13.74
C LEU A 748 8.20 -12.55 12.61
N ALA A 749 8.16 -13.83 12.99
CA ALA A 749 8.02 -14.95 12.06
C ALA A 749 6.82 -14.79 11.12
N LYS A 750 5.63 -14.53 11.66
CA LYS A 750 4.40 -14.38 10.88
C LYS A 750 4.46 -13.23 9.87
N VAL A 751 5.05 -12.11 10.24
CA VAL A 751 5.19 -10.96 9.34
C VAL A 751 6.18 -11.27 8.22
N LEU A 752 7.36 -11.79 8.58
CA LEU A 752 8.42 -12.10 7.62
C LEU A 752 8.11 -13.32 6.73
N SER A 753 7.14 -14.17 7.11
CA SER A 753 6.71 -15.33 6.33
C SER A 753 5.53 -15.06 5.39
N ARG A 754 4.95 -13.84 5.40
CA ARG A 754 3.80 -13.49 4.55
C ARG A 754 4.10 -13.75 3.07
N LYS A 755 3.24 -14.55 2.43
CA LYS A 755 3.30 -14.87 1.01
C LYS A 755 2.55 -13.80 0.22
N ASN A 756 3.28 -12.79 -0.26
CA ASN A 756 2.75 -11.78 -1.18
C ASN A 756 3.27 -12.02 -2.61
N ALA A 757 3.34 -13.29 -3.03
CA ALA A 757 3.78 -13.64 -4.37
C ALA A 757 2.80 -13.07 -5.40
N LYS A 758 3.31 -12.58 -6.53
CA LYS A 758 2.45 -12.14 -7.63
C LYS A 758 1.73 -13.37 -8.21
N GLU A 759 0.42 -13.24 -8.36
CA GLU A 759 -0.41 -14.22 -9.05
C GLU A 759 -0.28 -14.05 -10.57
N THR A 760 -0.37 -15.17 -11.29
CA THR A 760 -0.55 -15.21 -12.75
C THR A 760 -1.86 -15.89 -13.07
N THR A 761 -2.43 -15.59 -14.23
CA THR A 761 -3.62 -16.30 -14.72
C THR A 761 -3.37 -17.80 -14.84
N LEU A 762 -2.12 -18.19 -15.09
CA LEU A 762 -1.66 -19.55 -15.26
C LEU A 762 -1.66 -20.39 -13.98
N ASP A 763 -1.72 -19.75 -12.80
CA ASP A 763 -1.90 -20.45 -11.52
C ASP A 763 -3.28 -21.14 -11.45
N TYR A 764 -4.22 -20.69 -12.29
CA TYR A 764 -5.57 -21.20 -12.38
C TYR A 764 -5.78 -22.20 -13.52
N GLU A 765 -4.73 -22.59 -14.26
CA GLU A 765 -4.85 -23.33 -15.54
C GLU A 765 -5.61 -24.66 -15.43
N ARG A 766 -5.50 -25.32 -14.28
CA ARG A 766 -6.14 -26.62 -14.01
C ARG A 766 -7.64 -26.46 -13.76
N GLY A 767 -8.08 -25.25 -13.39
CA GLY A 767 -9.47 -24.91 -13.14
C GLY A 767 -10.33 -25.01 -14.41
N LYS A 768 -11.57 -25.48 -14.25
CA LYS A 768 -12.54 -25.55 -15.34
C LYS A 768 -12.83 -24.14 -15.91
N LEU A 769 -12.99 -23.15 -15.03
CA LEU A 769 -13.27 -21.77 -15.39
C LEU A 769 -12.14 -21.14 -16.22
N TYR A 770 -10.88 -21.36 -15.84
CA TYR A 770 -9.74 -20.90 -16.65
C TYR A 770 -9.75 -21.51 -18.06
N ARG A 771 -9.98 -22.81 -18.20
CA ARG A 771 -10.02 -23.47 -19.53
C ARG A 771 -11.13 -22.90 -20.42
N GLU A 772 -12.28 -22.57 -19.84
CA GLU A 772 -13.36 -21.88 -20.55
C GLU A 772 -12.97 -20.45 -20.93
N ALA A 773 -12.36 -19.70 -20.00
CA ALA A 773 -11.86 -18.34 -20.23
C ALA A 773 -10.76 -18.29 -21.32
N LEU A 774 -9.84 -19.26 -21.33
CA LEU A 774 -8.78 -19.35 -22.33
C LEU A 774 -9.34 -19.65 -23.72
N ARG A 775 -10.26 -20.62 -23.86
CA ARG A 775 -10.93 -20.90 -25.14
C ARG A 775 -11.65 -19.67 -25.68
N PHE A 776 -12.31 -18.92 -24.79
CA PHE A 776 -12.94 -17.66 -25.16
C PHE A 776 -11.93 -16.62 -25.64
N ALA A 777 -10.82 -16.46 -24.90
CA ALA A 777 -9.75 -15.51 -25.24
C ALA A 777 -9.04 -15.82 -26.57
N GLU A 778 -8.92 -17.10 -26.93
CA GLU A 778 -8.29 -17.58 -28.18
C GLU A 778 -9.24 -17.54 -29.38
N SER A 779 -10.52 -17.87 -29.16
CA SER A 779 -11.53 -17.76 -30.22
C SER A 779 -11.72 -16.28 -30.56
N ARG A 780 -11.84 -15.93 -31.85
CA ARG A 780 -12.08 -14.54 -32.32
C ARG A 780 -13.46 -13.98 -31.91
N GLY A 781 -13.97 -14.28 -30.71
CA GLY A 781 -15.30 -13.89 -30.24
C GLY A 781 -16.47 -14.72 -30.80
N LEU A 782 -16.21 -15.85 -31.47
CA LEU A 782 -17.24 -16.60 -32.22
C LEU A 782 -17.98 -17.69 -31.41
N ASN A 783 -17.63 -17.92 -30.14
CA ASN A 783 -18.30 -18.93 -29.30
C ASN A 783 -19.07 -18.29 -28.13
N ILE A 784 -19.92 -17.30 -28.47
CA ILE A 784 -20.83 -16.64 -27.52
C ILE A 784 -21.71 -17.67 -26.78
N ILE A 785 -22.03 -18.82 -27.38
CA ILE A 785 -22.97 -19.80 -26.81
C ILE A 785 -22.37 -20.62 -25.65
N GLN A 786 -21.06 -20.93 -25.67
CA GLN A 786 -20.41 -21.64 -24.56
C GLN A 786 -20.13 -20.71 -23.38
N VAL A 787 -19.71 -19.47 -23.64
CA VAL A 787 -19.52 -18.45 -22.61
C VAL A 787 -20.86 -17.93 -22.09
N ALA A 788 -21.91 -17.89 -22.90
CA ALA A 788 -23.27 -17.67 -22.42
C ALA A 788 -23.67 -18.75 -21.41
N ARG A 789 -23.24 -20.01 -21.52
CA ARG A 789 -23.57 -21.01 -20.48
C ARG A 789 -22.82 -20.76 -19.15
N THR A 790 -21.57 -20.31 -19.18
CA THR A 790 -20.81 -19.94 -17.98
C THR A 790 -21.34 -18.62 -17.38
N LEU A 791 -21.55 -17.59 -18.21
CA LEU A 791 -22.17 -16.31 -17.85
C LEU A 791 -23.64 -16.45 -17.41
N VAL A 792 -24.43 -17.38 -17.95
CA VAL A 792 -25.85 -17.60 -17.60
C VAL A 792 -25.99 -18.38 -16.31
N ARG A 793 -25.13 -19.40 -16.07
CA ARG A 793 -25.14 -20.13 -14.79
C ARG A 793 -24.63 -19.25 -13.64
N ASP A 794 -23.62 -18.42 -13.92
CA ASP A 794 -23.13 -17.43 -12.95
C ASP A 794 -24.06 -16.23 -12.81
N ARG A 795 -24.74 -15.80 -13.89
CA ARG A 795 -25.86 -14.87 -13.79
C ARG A 795 -26.93 -15.45 -12.90
N LEU A 796 -27.30 -16.72 -13.01
CA LEU A 796 -28.35 -17.33 -12.18
C LEU A 796 -27.94 -17.38 -10.71
N ASP A 797 -26.74 -17.82 -10.36
CA ASP A 797 -26.30 -17.88 -8.95
C ASP A 797 -26.14 -16.49 -8.32
N TRP A 798 -25.69 -15.49 -9.09
CA TRP A 798 -25.55 -14.10 -8.65
C TRP A 798 -26.89 -13.33 -8.67
N THR A 799 -27.70 -13.48 -9.74
CA THR A 799 -29.06 -12.92 -9.78
C THR A 799 -29.97 -13.60 -8.78
N LEU A 800 -29.81 -14.87 -8.43
CA LEU A 800 -30.58 -15.47 -7.34
C LEU A 800 -30.26 -14.77 -6.02
N ARG A 801 -28.97 -14.59 -5.67
CA ARG A 801 -28.55 -13.86 -4.45
C ARG A 801 -28.99 -12.38 -4.43
N GLN A 802 -28.97 -11.70 -5.58
CA GLN A 802 -29.36 -10.28 -5.68
C GLN A 802 -30.87 -10.09 -5.85
N LYS A 803 -31.57 -11.04 -6.48
CA LYS A 803 -33.02 -11.04 -6.59
C LYS A 803 -33.65 -11.32 -5.23
N THR A 804 -33.04 -12.11 -4.33
CA THR A 804 -33.50 -12.16 -2.94
C THR A 804 -33.35 -10.81 -2.23
N LYS A 805 -32.25 -10.08 -2.46
CA LYS A 805 -32.03 -8.72 -1.91
C LYS A 805 -33.00 -7.68 -2.49
N LEU A 806 -33.30 -7.75 -3.78
CA LEU A 806 -34.25 -6.86 -4.47
C LEU A 806 -35.71 -7.21 -4.20
N VAL A 807 -36.04 -8.50 -4.06
CA VAL A 807 -37.38 -8.96 -3.66
C VAL A 807 -37.64 -8.59 -2.21
N ASP A 808 -36.68 -8.74 -1.29
CA ASP A 808 -36.83 -8.25 0.11
C ASP A 808 -37.04 -6.73 0.18
N LEU A 809 -36.36 -5.95 -0.69
CA LEU A 809 -36.57 -4.51 -0.79
C LEU A 809 -37.94 -4.14 -1.42
N GLY A 810 -38.35 -4.88 -2.46
CA GLY A 810 -39.63 -4.71 -3.14
C GLY A 810 -40.83 -5.12 -2.28
N GLN A 811 -40.69 -6.20 -1.50
CA GLN A 811 -41.69 -6.68 -0.54
C GLN A 811 -41.85 -5.66 0.60
N ARG A 812 -40.74 -5.12 1.13
CA ARG A 812 -40.80 -4.05 2.16
C ARG A 812 -41.41 -2.75 1.67
N LEU A 813 -41.25 -2.42 0.38
CA LEU A 813 -41.91 -1.27 -0.24
C LEU A 813 -43.40 -1.52 -0.52
N ALA A 814 -43.77 -2.75 -0.89
CA ALA A 814 -45.16 -3.15 -1.08
C ALA A 814 -45.92 -3.22 0.26
N ASP A 815 -45.31 -3.82 1.29
CA ASP A 815 -45.86 -3.90 2.65
C ASP A 815 -46.00 -2.50 3.30
N PHE A 816 -45.13 -1.56 2.90
CA PHE A 816 -45.22 -0.15 3.30
C PHE A 816 -46.34 0.59 2.55
N ALA A 817 -46.58 0.28 1.27
CA ALA A 817 -47.67 0.86 0.49
C ALA A 817 -49.06 0.31 0.91
N GLU A 818 -49.15 -0.96 1.27
CA GLU A 818 -50.38 -1.60 1.77
C GLU A 818 -50.73 -1.15 3.19
N ARG A 819 -49.73 -0.93 4.06
CA ARG A 819 -49.94 -0.39 5.42
C ARG A 819 -50.32 1.10 5.46
N LEU A 820 -50.07 1.85 4.38
CA LEU A 820 -50.38 3.28 4.31
C LEU A 820 -51.65 3.63 3.51
N GLY A 821 -52.26 2.68 2.80
CA GLY A 821 -53.61 2.84 2.25
C GLY A 821 -53.79 4.04 1.29
N LEU A 822 -52.81 4.34 0.42
CA LEU A 822 -52.86 5.52 -0.44
C LEU A 822 -53.22 5.18 -1.90
N HIS A 823 -54.52 5.23 -2.23
CA HIS A 823 -54.98 5.82 -3.50
C HIS A 823 -54.94 7.35 -3.34
N HIS A 824 -54.32 8.06 -4.28
CA HIS A 824 -54.19 9.53 -4.30
C HIS A 824 -55.54 10.25 -4.56
N PRO A 825 -55.67 11.58 -4.36
CA PRO A 825 -54.82 12.52 -3.60
C PRO A 825 -55.62 13.48 -2.68
N LEU A 826 -54.99 14.05 -1.65
CA LEU A 826 -55.25 15.43 -1.20
C LEU A 826 -54.07 15.93 -0.36
N LYS A 827 -53.62 17.14 -0.69
CA LYS A 827 -52.55 17.87 -0.02
C LYS A 827 -52.94 18.19 1.42
N THR A 828 -52.10 17.79 2.37
CA THR A 828 -51.90 18.54 3.61
C THR A 828 -50.43 18.46 4.00
N GLN A 829 -49.78 19.62 4.08
CA GLN A 829 -48.43 19.74 4.63
C GLN A 829 -48.50 19.57 6.15
N THR A 830 -47.86 18.53 6.66
CA THR A 830 -47.31 18.50 8.01
C THR A 830 -45.83 18.14 7.86
N MET A 831 -44.96 19.09 8.20
CA MET A 831 -43.52 18.85 8.30
C MET A 831 -43.28 17.80 9.39
N GLU A 832 -42.80 16.61 9.04
CA GLU A 832 -42.28 15.65 10.01
C GLU A 832 -40.99 16.23 10.63
N ALA A 833 -40.95 16.35 11.96
CA ALA A 833 -39.81 16.86 12.70
C ALA A 833 -38.61 15.89 12.61
N VAL A 834 -37.43 16.44 12.33
CA VAL A 834 -36.17 15.67 12.24
C VAL A 834 -35.83 15.07 13.62
N PRO A 835 -35.51 13.76 13.74
CA PRO A 835 -35.17 13.14 15.01
C PRO A 835 -33.86 13.69 15.59
N MET A 836 -33.75 13.72 16.92
CA MET A 836 -32.57 14.20 17.64
C MET A 836 -31.34 13.33 17.41
N VAL A 837 -31.54 12.00 17.34
CA VAL A 837 -30.52 11.06 16.87
C VAL A 837 -31.18 10.08 15.90
N ALA A 838 -30.87 10.20 14.61
CA ALA A 838 -31.41 9.28 13.61
C ALA A 838 -30.87 7.84 13.84
N GLY A 839 -31.72 6.86 13.60
CA GLY A 839 -31.38 5.45 13.58
C GLY A 839 -30.59 5.10 12.32
N ILE A 840 -29.69 4.12 12.41
CA ILE A 840 -28.93 3.61 11.27
C ILE A 840 -29.87 2.74 10.44
N LYS A 841 -30.34 3.28 9.30
CA LYS A 841 -31.21 2.54 8.36
C LYS A 841 -30.43 1.84 7.25
N THR A 842 -29.18 2.23 7.02
CA THR A 842 -28.30 1.70 5.96
C THR A 842 -27.02 1.13 6.57
N PHE A 843 -26.71 -0.13 6.26
CA PHE A 843 -25.51 -0.83 6.74
C PHE A 843 -24.56 -1.13 5.58
N SER A 844 -23.25 -1.11 5.84
CA SER A 844 -22.17 -1.28 4.84
C SER A 844 -22.09 -2.67 4.20
N GLY A 845 -22.82 -3.66 4.71
CA GLY A 845 -22.92 -5.03 4.16
C GLY A 845 -24.20 -5.75 4.63
N SER A 846 -24.51 -6.92 4.07
CA SER A 846 -25.65 -7.70 4.57
C SER A 846 -25.36 -8.30 5.95
N VAL A 847 -26.40 -8.82 6.61
CA VAL A 847 -26.25 -9.55 7.87
C VAL A 847 -25.32 -10.73 7.64
N GLU A 848 -25.52 -11.45 6.54
CA GLU A 848 -24.72 -12.60 6.11
C GLU A 848 -23.25 -12.25 5.93
N ASP A 849 -22.93 -11.13 5.26
CA ASP A 849 -21.55 -10.68 5.07
C ASP A 849 -20.85 -10.38 6.41
N THR A 850 -21.60 -9.83 7.37
CA THR A 850 -21.07 -9.48 8.70
C THR A 850 -20.87 -10.72 9.57
N VAL A 851 -21.81 -11.67 9.48
CA VAL A 851 -21.72 -12.97 10.15
C VAL A 851 -20.52 -13.76 9.64
N GLU A 852 -20.32 -13.81 8.32
CA GLU A 852 -19.16 -14.51 7.72
C GLU A 852 -17.82 -13.90 8.17
N ASN A 853 -17.68 -12.56 8.14
CA ASN A 853 -16.47 -11.92 8.65
C ASN A 853 -16.20 -12.24 10.14
N LYS A 854 -17.25 -12.33 10.95
CA LYS A 854 -17.12 -12.69 12.37
C LYS A 854 -16.73 -14.16 12.55
N LEU A 855 -17.27 -15.06 11.73
CA LEU A 855 -16.90 -16.49 11.71
C LEU A 855 -15.42 -16.70 11.35
N ASP A 856 -14.91 -15.99 10.35
CA ASP A 856 -13.49 -16.07 9.92
C ASP A 856 -12.51 -15.68 11.04
N THR A 857 -12.96 -14.85 11.98
CA THR A 857 -12.17 -14.40 13.13
C THR A 857 -12.43 -15.18 14.42
N ASP A 858 -13.33 -16.17 14.40
CA ASP A 858 -13.69 -16.95 15.59
C ASP A 858 -12.51 -17.86 16.01
N PRO A 859 -11.94 -17.68 17.21
CA PRO A 859 -10.79 -18.46 17.66
C PRO A 859 -11.06 -19.97 17.81
N ALA A 860 -12.29 -20.36 18.14
CA ALA A 860 -12.67 -21.75 18.31
C ALA A 860 -12.79 -22.46 16.95
N LEU A 861 -13.37 -21.78 15.96
CA LEU A 861 -13.43 -22.30 14.59
C LEU A 861 -12.04 -22.43 13.96
N ARG A 862 -11.16 -21.44 14.16
CA ARG A 862 -9.77 -21.51 13.67
C ARG A 862 -9.01 -22.70 14.25
N ARG A 863 -9.10 -22.92 15.57
CA ARG A 863 -8.46 -24.07 16.21
C ARG A 863 -9.01 -25.39 15.66
N GLN A 864 -10.32 -25.49 15.46
CA GLN A 864 -10.92 -26.69 14.89
C GLN A 864 -10.47 -26.92 13.43
N TRP A 865 -10.28 -25.84 12.66
CA TRP A 865 -9.78 -25.92 11.29
C TRP A 865 -8.32 -26.38 11.21
N GLU A 866 -7.47 -25.96 12.15
CA GLU A 866 -6.09 -26.45 12.27
C GLU A 866 -6.07 -27.97 12.48
N GLU A 867 -6.99 -28.52 13.28
CA GLU A 867 -7.14 -29.97 13.46
C GLU A 867 -7.55 -30.67 12.16
N VAL A 868 -8.55 -30.11 11.45
CA VAL A 868 -9.02 -30.63 10.15
C VAL A 868 -7.90 -30.65 9.11
N SER A 869 -7.21 -29.52 8.90
CA SER A 869 -6.13 -29.39 7.91
C SER A 869 -4.94 -30.32 8.22
N THR A 870 -4.59 -30.44 9.51
CA THR A 870 -3.56 -31.39 9.97
C THR A 870 -3.95 -32.84 9.65
N ARG A 871 -5.22 -33.22 9.87
CA ARG A 871 -5.72 -34.56 9.57
C ARG A 871 -5.79 -34.86 8.09
N PHE A 872 -6.11 -33.87 7.25
CA PHE A 872 -6.01 -33.98 5.80
C PHE A 872 -4.60 -34.39 5.35
N ALA A 873 -3.55 -33.83 5.97
CA ALA A 873 -2.15 -34.15 5.68
C ALA A 873 -1.72 -35.56 6.09
N TYR A 874 -2.42 -36.18 7.05
CA TYR A 874 -2.21 -37.58 7.41
C TYR A 874 -2.92 -38.55 6.46
N VAL A 875 -4.04 -38.14 5.86
CA VAL A 875 -4.86 -39.00 4.99
C VAL A 875 -4.37 -38.97 3.53
N PHE A 876 -4.11 -37.79 2.97
CA PHE A 876 -3.83 -37.62 1.54
C PHE A 876 -2.35 -37.34 1.25
N ALA A 877 -1.86 -37.86 0.13
CA ALA A 877 -0.52 -37.57 -0.38
C ALA A 877 -0.43 -36.14 -0.94
N ASP A 878 -1.52 -35.63 -1.51
CA ASP A 878 -1.71 -34.23 -1.90
C ASP A 878 -2.97 -33.68 -1.21
N PRO A 879 -2.82 -33.14 0.02
CA PRO A 879 -3.94 -32.68 0.84
C PRO A 879 -4.72 -31.53 0.20
N GLU A 880 -4.03 -30.61 -0.49
CA GLU A 880 -4.67 -29.49 -1.15
C GLU A 880 -5.48 -29.92 -2.37
N ALA A 881 -4.96 -30.85 -3.18
CA ALA A 881 -5.71 -31.37 -4.31
C ALA A 881 -6.94 -32.15 -3.85
N ALA A 882 -6.81 -32.97 -2.80
CA ALA A 882 -7.93 -33.69 -2.21
C ALA A 882 -8.99 -32.74 -1.64
N PHE A 883 -8.57 -31.69 -0.93
CA PHE A 883 -9.47 -30.67 -0.41
C PHE A 883 -10.23 -29.94 -1.53
N ARG A 884 -9.53 -29.53 -2.60
CA ARG A 884 -10.15 -28.91 -3.79
C ARG A 884 -11.14 -29.85 -4.49
N ALA A 885 -10.83 -31.14 -4.59
CA ALA A 885 -11.70 -32.14 -5.19
C ALA A 885 -12.99 -32.37 -4.38
N MET A 886 -12.93 -32.21 -3.06
CA MET A 886 -14.09 -32.33 -2.18
C MET A 886 -15.08 -31.16 -2.33
N ASN A 887 -14.70 -30.08 -3.03
CA ASN A 887 -15.51 -28.88 -3.25
C ASN A 887 -16.09 -28.35 -1.94
N PHE A 888 -15.21 -28.03 -0.99
CA PHE A 888 -15.58 -27.73 0.38
C PHE A 888 -16.55 -26.55 0.52
N ASP A 889 -16.54 -25.63 -0.44
CA ASP A 889 -17.49 -24.53 -0.52
C ASP A 889 -18.94 -25.04 -0.61
N ALA A 890 -19.18 -26.05 -1.46
CA ALA A 890 -20.50 -26.68 -1.56
C ALA A 890 -20.85 -27.52 -0.31
N VAL A 891 -19.85 -28.10 0.36
CA VAL A 891 -20.00 -28.79 1.65
C VAL A 891 -20.42 -27.84 2.77
N LEU A 892 -20.03 -26.57 2.71
CA LEU A 892 -20.42 -25.57 3.70
C LEU A 892 -21.79 -24.94 3.42
N GLU A 893 -22.16 -24.82 2.14
CA GLU A 893 -23.43 -24.21 1.73
C GLU A 893 -24.61 -25.20 1.80
N ASP A 894 -24.40 -26.49 1.50
CA ASP A 894 -25.47 -27.48 1.39
C ASP A 894 -25.25 -28.72 2.29
N LYS A 895 -26.24 -29.00 3.15
CA LYS A 895 -26.20 -30.11 4.12
C LYS A 895 -26.18 -31.48 3.45
N GLU A 896 -26.87 -31.65 2.32
CA GLU A 896 -26.90 -32.93 1.61
C GLU A 896 -25.57 -33.18 0.90
N THR A 897 -24.98 -32.16 0.27
CA THR A 897 -23.63 -32.20 -0.29
C THR A 897 -22.58 -32.50 0.79
N ALA A 898 -22.71 -31.89 1.97
CA ALA A 898 -21.83 -32.17 3.11
C ALA A 898 -21.90 -33.65 3.53
N LYS A 899 -23.11 -34.18 3.65
CA LYS A 899 -23.35 -35.58 4.03
C LYS A 899 -22.77 -36.54 2.99
N LEU A 900 -22.97 -36.26 1.70
CA LEU A 900 -22.41 -37.07 0.61
C LEU A 900 -20.88 -37.03 0.59
N ALA A 901 -20.27 -35.85 0.78
CA ALA A 901 -18.83 -35.69 0.83
C ALA A 901 -18.22 -36.45 2.01
N LEU A 902 -18.82 -36.32 3.21
CA LEU A 902 -18.39 -37.06 4.41
C LEU A 902 -18.57 -38.58 4.26
N GLN A 903 -19.64 -39.01 3.60
CA GLN A 903 -19.85 -40.43 3.29
C GLN A 903 -18.78 -40.94 2.32
N THR A 904 -18.52 -40.20 1.24
CA THR A 904 -17.49 -40.52 0.23
C THR A 904 -16.10 -40.58 0.84
N LEU A 905 -15.79 -39.68 1.79
CA LEU A 905 -14.55 -39.69 2.54
C LEU A 905 -14.34 -41.00 3.30
N THR A 906 -15.41 -41.64 3.76
CA THR A 906 -15.30 -42.91 4.50
C THR A 906 -15.34 -44.13 3.58
N THR A 907 -16.18 -44.11 2.54
CA THR A 907 -16.44 -45.27 1.68
C THR A 907 -15.46 -45.39 0.52
N ALA A 908 -15.02 -44.27 -0.03
CA ALA A 908 -14.11 -44.20 -1.18
C ALA A 908 -13.14 -43.00 -1.08
N PRO A 909 -12.32 -42.89 -0.02
CA PRO A 909 -11.40 -41.77 0.18
C PRO A 909 -10.44 -41.56 -1.00
N ALA A 910 -10.00 -42.64 -1.66
CA ALA A 910 -9.14 -42.58 -2.85
C ALA A 910 -9.78 -41.86 -4.06
N SER A 911 -11.11 -41.71 -4.10
CA SER A 911 -11.82 -40.97 -5.15
C SER A 911 -11.74 -39.45 -4.96
N ILE A 912 -11.47 -38.99 -3.72
CA ILE A 912 -11.27 -37.58 -3.38
C ILE A 912 -9.84 -37.17 -3.71
N GLY A 913 -8.85 -38.03 -3.44
CA GLY A 913 -7.46 -37.79 -3.79
C GLY A 913 -6.56 -38.99 -3.49
N PRO A 914 -5.32 -38.99 -4.01
CA PRO A 914 -4.38 -40.07 -3.74
C PRO A 914 -4.08 -40.11 -2.24
N LEU A 915 -4.35 -41.25 -1.61
CA LEU A 915 -4.05 -41.47 -0.21
C LEU A 915 -2.55 -41.61 0.02
N ARG A 916 -2.10 -41.21 1.21
CA ARG A 916 -0.69 -41.28 1.60
C ARG A 916 -0.21 -42.74 1.69
N GLY A 917 1.02 -43.01 1.28
CA GLY A 917 1.58 -44.36 1.21
C GLY A 917 1.00 -45.23 0.08
N LYS A 918 1.42 -46.50 -0.01
CA LYS A 918 0.97 -47.46 -1.04
C LYS A 918 0.63 -48.83 -0.43
N THR A 919 -0.31 -49.53 -1.04
CA THR A 919 -0.59 -50.94 -0.76
C THR A 919 0.02 -51.81 -1.88
N GLY A 920 0.61 -52.95 -1.52
CA GLY A 920 1.13 -53.91 -2.50
C GLY A 920 2.42 -54.62 -2.08
N ILE A 921 2.71 -55.74 -2.75
CA ILE A 921 3.87 -56.61 -2.46
C ILE A 921 5.19 -55.87 -2.71
N LEU A 922 5.21 -54.91 -3.64
CA LEU A 922 6.37 -54.09 -3.99
C LEU A 922 6.48 -52.77 -3.18
N ALA A 923 5.53 -52.47 -2.29
CA ALA A 923 5.58 -51.25 -1.47
C ALA A 923 6.57 -51.40 -0.31
N SER A 924 7.36 -50.36 -0.04
CA SER A 924 8.32 -50.32 1.07
C SER A 924 7.64 -50.36 2.45
N LYS A 925 8.38 -50.75 3.50
CA LYS A 925 7.85 -50.78 4.88
C LYS A 925 7.30 -49.42 5.33
N THR A 926 7.98 -48.34 4.92
CA THR A 926 7.56 -46.95 5.16
C THR A 926 6.29 -46.59 4.40
N GLU A 927 6.17 -46.94 3.11
CA GLU A 927 4.95 -46.67 2.33
C GLU A 927 3.73 -47.44 2.85
N ARG A 928 3.91 -48.65 3.40
CA ARG A 928 2.82 -49.42 4.02
C ARG A 928 2.40 -48.83 5.37
N GLU A 929 3.35 -48.32 6.15
CA GLU A 929 3.05 -47.66 7.42
C GLU A 929 2.34 -46.32 7.20
N ASP A 930 2.81 -45.50 6.26
CA ASP A 930 2.13 -44.27 5.86
C ASP A 930 0.69 -44.53 5.40
N ARG A 931 0.48 -45.64 4.69
CA ARG A 931 -0.86 -46.06 4.27
C ARG A 931 -1.74 -46.48 5.45
N ARG A 932 -1.20 -47.26 6.39
CA ARG A 932 -1.91 -47.62 7.63
C ARG A 932 -2.30 -46.38 8.44
N VAL A 933 -1.39 -45.40 8.54
CA VAL A 933 -1.65 -44.12 9.20
C VAL A 933 -2.77 -43.37 8.48
N ALA A 934 -2.74 -43.31 7.15
CA ALA A 934 -3.80 -42.67 6.36
C ALA A 934 -5.17 -43.32 6.62
N ASP A 935 -5.26 -44.65 6.53
CA ASP A 935 -6.52 -45.38 6.71
C ASP A 935 -7.08 -45.22 8.14
N LEU A 936 -6.21 -45.19 9.16
CA LEU A 936 -6.60 -44.95 10.56
C LEU A 936 -7.11 -43.51 10.79
N ASN A 937 -6.60 -42.55 10.03
CA ASN A 937 -6.97 -41.14 10.17
C ASN A 937 -8.21 -40.76 9.35
N VAL A 938 -8.67 -41.56 8.39
CA VAL A 938 -9.90 -41.28 7.61
C VAL A 938 -11.15 -41.09 8.50
N PRO A 939 -11.46 -41.98 9.46
CA PRO A 939 -12.60 -41.79 10.36
C PRO A 939 -12.42 -40.59 11.30
N ALA A 940 -11.18 -40.29 11.70
CA ALA A 940 -10.89 -39.13 12.54
C ALA A 940 -11.13 -37.83 11.77
N LEU A 941 -10.66 -37.75 10.53
CA LEU A 941 -10.89 -36.59 9.65
C LEU A 941 -12.38 -36.33 9.43
N LYS A 942 -13.19 -37.40 9.25
CA LYS A 942 -14.65 -37.26 9.19
C LYS A 942 -15.23 -36.61 10.46
N ARG A 943 -14.83 -37.08 11.65
CA ARG A 943 -15.33 -36.53 12.92
C ARG A 943 -14.95 -35.06 13.09
N ASP A 944 -13.71 -34.71 12.75
CA ASP A 944 -13.19 -33.36 12.90
C ASP A 944 -13.90 -32.40 11.92
N LEU A 945 -14.18 -32.86 10.70
CA LEU A 945 -15.01 -32.14 9.72
C LEU A 945 -16.47 -31.97 10.18
N GLU A 946 -17.10 -33.03 10.70
CA GLU A 946 -18.46 -32.94 11.25
C GLU A 946 -18.54 -31.99 12.44
N GLN A 947 -17.52 -32.01 13.30
CA GLN A 947 -17.41 -31.10 14.43
C GLN A 947 -17.26 -29.65 13.97
N TYR A 948 -16.38 -29.40 12.99
CA TYR A 948 -16.22 -28.08 12.38
C TYR A 948 -17.52 -27.56 11.79
N LEU A 949 -18.23 -28.38 10.99
CA LEU A 949 -19.51 -27.99 10.38
C LEU A 949 -20.57 -27.65 11.43
N ARG A 950 -20.70 -28.45 12.50
CA ARG A 950 -21.61 -28.18 13.62
C ARG A 950 -21.26 -26.89 14.36
N MET A 951 -19.99 -26.71 14.70
CA MET A 951 -19.51 -25.51 15.40
C MET A 951 -19.77 -24.26 14.55
N ARG A 952 -19.45 -24.31 13.25
CA ARG A 952 -19.65 -23.19 12.33
C ARG A 952 -21.13 -22.85 12.17
N GLU A 953 -22.00 -23.85 12.03
CA GLU A 953 -23.46 -23.62 11.96
C GLU A 953 -23.98 -22.95 13.23
N THR A 954 -23.55 -23.43 14.40
CA THR A 954 -23.98 -22.91 15.71
C THR A 954 -23.52 -21.47 15.91
N ALA A 955 -22.25 -21.19 15.58
CA ALA A 955 -21.68 -19.85 15.62
C ALA A 955 -22.39 -18.91 14.63
N ALA A 956 -22.68 -19.38 13.41
CA ALA A 956 -23.35 -18.59 12.38
C ALA A 956 -24.77 -18.20 12.80
N GLN A 957 -25.53 -19.13 13.41
CA GLN A 957 -26.88 -18.86 13.92
C GLN A 957 -26.85 -17.83 15.05
N ARG A 958 -25.95 -18.00 16.02
CA ARG A 958 -25.77 -17.07 17.13
C ARG A 958 -25.38 -15.67 16.63
N LEU A 959 -24.35 -15.58 15.79
CA LEU A 959 -23.87 -14.31 15.25
C LEU A 959 -24.93 -13.62 14.39
N ARG A 960 -25.72 -14.38 13.62
CA ARG A 960 -26.83 -13.84 12.83
C ARG A 960 -27.92 -13.26 13.73
N ALA A 961 -28.31 -13.98 14.78
CA ALA A 961 -29.29 -13.48 15.75
C ALA A 961 -28.78 -12.21 16.47
N ASP A 962 -27.53 -12.23 16.93
CA ASP A 962 -26.90 -11.08 17.58
C ASP A 962 -26.83 -9.86 16.65
N GLU A 963 -26.45 -10.07 15.39
CA GLU A 963 -26.38 -9.01 14.37
C GLU A 963 -27.78 -8.45 14.02
N GLN A 964 -28.80 -9.30 13.89
CA GLN A 964 -30.17 -8.86 13.62
C GLN A 964 -30.74 -8.03 14.77
N VAL A 965 -30.55 -8.48 16.02
CA VAL A 965 -30.95 -7.74 17.22
C VAL A 965 -30.22 -6.41 17.31
N LEU A 966 -28.91 -6.40 17.01
CA LEU A 966 -28.11 -5.17 16.98
C LEU A 966 -28.65 -4.19 15.94
N ARG A 967 -28.85 -4.64 14.69
CA ARG A 967 -29.34 -3.79 13.60
C ARG A 967 -30.73 -3.24 13.88
N GLN A 968 -31.62 -4.05 14.45
CA GLN A 968 -32.95 -3.62 14.87
C GLN A 968 -32.85 -2.50 15.92
N ARG A 969 -32.02 -2.66 16.95
CA ARG A 969 -31.84 -1.64 17.99
C ARG A 969 -31.25 -0.34 17.46
N VAL A 970 -30.19 -0.40 16.67
CA VAL A 970 -29.53 0.83 16.16
C VAL A 970 -30.35 1.54 15.09
N SER A 971 -31.36 0.87 14.50
CA SER A 971 -32.30 1.47 13.56
C SER A 971 -33.38 2.34 14.22
N ILE A 972 -33.51 2.34 15.54
CA ILE A 972 -34.51 3.12 16.28
C ILE A 972 -34.12 4.59 16.30
N ASP A 973 -35.04 5.47 15.89
CA ASP A 973 -34.86 6.91 15.95
C ASP A 973 -35.07 7.41 17.39
N ILE A 974 -34.19 8.29 17.87
CA ILE A 974 -34.44 9.01 19.13
C ILE A 974 -35.19 10.29 18.78
N PRO A 975 -36.44 10.46 19.26
CA PRO A 975 -37.28 11.59 18.88
C PRO A 975 -36.67 12.91 19.37
N ALA A 976 -36.95 13.99 18.64
CA ALA A 976 -36.67 15.34 19.13
C ALA A 976 -37.60 15.68 20.29
N LEU A 977 -37.04 16.41 21.27
CA LEU A 977 -37.80 16.97 22.38
C LEU A 977 -38.24 18.39 22.04
N SER A 978 -39.45 18.76 22.46
CA SER A 978 -39.94 20.12 22.46
C SER A 978 -39.04 21.01 23.33
N PRO A 979 -38.97 22.33 23.05
CA PRO A 979 -38.23 23.26 23.89
C PRO A 979 -38.65 23.22 25.37
N ALA A 980 -39.93 22.95 25.64
CA ALA A 980 -40.46 22.80 26.99
C ALA A 980 -39.94 21.54 27.68
N ALA A 981 -39.92 20.39 26.98
CA ALA A 981 -39.38 19.15 27.52
C ALA A 981 -37.87 19.18 27.73
N HIS A 982 -37.14 19.85 26.83
CA HIS A 982 -35.71 20.07 26.99
C HIS A 982 -35.41 20.87 28.26
N LEU A 983 -36.11 21.99 28.49
CA LEU A 983 -35.94 22.84 29.68
C LEU A 983 -36.25 22.10 30.99
N VAL A 984 -37.27 21.22 30.98
CA VAL A 984 -37.59 20.38 32.14
C VAL A 984 -36.45 19.41 32.44
N LEU A 985 -35.90 18.71 31.43
CA LEU A 985 -34.76 17.82 31.63
C LEU A 985 -33.50 18.56 32.09
N GLU A 986 -33.25 19.79 31.64
CA GLU A 986 -32.13 20.59 32.17
C GLU A 986 -32.31 20.92 33.65
N ARG A 987 -33.51 21.33 34.08
CA ARG A 987 -33.80 21.59 35.50
C ARG A 987 -33.69 20.34 36.36
N VAL A 988 -34.11 19.19 35.81
CA VAL A 988 -33.95 17.87 36.43
C VAL A 988 -32.47 17.53 36.59
N ARG A 989 -31.65 17.73 35.54
CA ARG A 989 -30.19 17.52 35.60
C ARG A 989 -29.56 18.38 36.69
N ASP A 990 -29.86 19.68 36.70
CA ASP A 990 -29.30 20.62 37.68
C ASP A 990 -29.72 20.26 39.12
N ALA A 991 -30.93 19.74 39.31
CA ALA A 991 -31.40 19.27 40.61
C ALA A 991 -30.70 17.96 41.03
N ILE A 992 -30.50 17.02 40.11
CA ILE A 992 -29.73 15.78 40.35
C ILE A 992 -28.27 16.10 40.70
N ASP A 993 -27.64 17.05 39.98
CA ASP A 993 -26.26 17.47 40.23
C ASP A 993 -26.09 18.16 41.59
N ARG A 994 -27.14 18.85 42.08
CA ARG A 994 -27.22 19.39 43.45
C ARG A 994 -27.67 18.38 44.51
N ASN A 995 -27.88 17.12 44.12
CA ASN A 995 -28.40 16.05 44.98
C ASN A 995 -29.79 16.34 45.59
N ASP A 996 -30.63 17.13 44.90
CA ASP A 996 -31.99 17.51 45.27
C ASP A 996 -33.02 16.73 44.44
N LEU A 997 -33.16 15.45 44.76
CA LEU A 997 -34.02 14.51 44.06
C LEU A 997 -35.54 14.85 44.14
N PRO A 998 -36.07 15.36 45.27
CA PRO A 998 -37.47 15.81 45.33
C PRO A 998 -37.77 16.96 44.37
N ALA A 999 -36.86 17.93 44.23
CA ALA A 999 -37.02 19.01 43.26
C ALA A 999 -36.97 18.49 41.81
N ALA A 1000 -36.08 17.53 41.52
CA ALA A 1000 -36.02 16.88 40.20
C ALA A 1000 -37.36 16.25 39.80
N MET A 1001 -38.02 15.52 40.71
CA MET A 1001 -39.36 14.97 40.46
C MET A 1001 -40.43 16.04 40.31
N ALA A 1002 -40.38 17.11 41.10
CA ALA A 1002 -41.33 18.21 41.01
C ALA A 1002 -41.23 18.92 39.65
N TYR A 1003 -40.02 19.10 39.11
CA TYR A 1003 -39.83 19.65 37.77
C TYR A 1003 -40.38 18.72 36.67
N ALA A 1004 -40.13 17.41 36.77
CA ALA A 1004 -40.64 16.43 35.82
C ALA A 1004 -42.18 16.33 35.80
N LEU A 1005 -42.82 16.51 36.96
CA LEU A 1005 -44.28 16.45 37.12
C LEU A 1005 -44.99 17.80 36.90
N SER A 1006 -44.24 18.87 36.60
CA SER A 1006 -44.78 20.22 36.48
C SER A 1006 -45.75 20.42 35.31
N ASN A 1007 -45.64 19.60 34.25
CA ASN A 1007 -46.57 19.59 33.12
C ASN A 1007 -46.78 18.15 32.60
N ARG A 1008 -48.04 17.74 32.52
CA ARG A 1008 -48.45 16.39 32.07
C ARG A 1008 -48.09 16.10 30.61
N GLU A 1009 -48.16 17.10 29.73
CA GLU A 1009 -47.82 16.94 28.30
C GLU A 1009 -46.31 16.72 28.14
N THR A 1010 -45.53 17.55 28.82
CA THR A 1010 -44.07 17.43 28.86
C THR A 1010 -43.59 16.12 29.49
N LYS A 1011 -44.26 15.65 30.55
CA LYS A 1011 -43.95 14.34 31.16
C LYS A 1011 -44.16 13.19 30.18
N THR A 1012 -45.30 13.20 29.47
CA THR A 1012 -45.64 12.16 28.49
C THR A 1012 -44.60 12.12 27.35
N GLU A 1013 -44.14 13.29 26.90
CA GLU A 1013 -43.10 13.42 25.89
C GLU A 1013 -41.74 12.87 26.37
N ILE A 1014 -41.33 13.23 27.61
CA ILE A 1014 -40.09 12.73 28.22
C ILE A 1014 -40.13 11.21 28.41
N ASP A 1015 -41.30 10.63 28.74
CA ASP A 1015 -41.47 9.18 28.89
C ASP A 1015 -41.34 8.45 27.54
N GLY A 1016 -41.96 8.98 26.47
CA GLY A 1016 -41.80 8.45 25.12
C GLY A 1016 -40.36 8.56 24.60
N PHE A 1017 -39.68 9.67 24.90
CA PHE A 1017 -38.26 9.85 24.62
C PHE A 1017 -37.39 8.83 25.36
N ASN A 1018 -37.62 8.63 26.67
CA ASN A 1018 -36.86 7.69 27.48
C ASN A 1018 -37.10 6.23 27.06
N GLN A 1019 -38.31 5.91 26.59
CA GLN A 1019 -38.62 4.60 26.00
C GLN A 1019 -37.78 4.36 24.74
N ALA A 1020 -37.72 5.30 23.80
CA ALA A 1020 -36.89 5.18 22.60
C ALA A 1020 -35.38 5.05 22.92
N VAL A 1021 -34.89 5.80 23.91
CA VAL A 1021 -33.51 5.67 24.42
C VAL A 1021 -33.25 4.29 25.01
N THR A 1022 -34.21 3.74 25.76
CA THR A 1022 -34.13 2.42 26.38
C THR A 1022 -34.14 1.30 25.35
N GLU A 1023 -34.99 1.39 24.33
CA GLU A 1023 -35.08 0.39 23.25
C GLU A 1023 -33.81 0.39 22.39
N ARG A 1024 -33.22 1.56 22.12
CA ARG A 1024 -32.00 1.69 21.32
C ARG A 1024 -30.72 1.30 22.06
N PHE A 1025 -30.54 1.78 23.29
CA PHE A 1025 -29.27 1.67 24.01
C PHE A 1025 -29.31 0.70 25.20
N GLY A 1026 -30.48 0.28 25.64
CA GLY A 1026 -30.68 -0.54 26.83
C GLY A 1026 -30.95 0.29 28.09
N GLU A 1027 -31.69 -0.31 29.02
CA GLU A 1027 -32.37 0.35 30.15
C GLU A 1027 -31.45 0.98 31.22
N ARG A 1028 -30.21 0.48 31.36
CA ARG A 1028 -29.25 0.98 32.36
C ARG A 1028 -27.90 1.37 31.77
N THR A 1029 -27.81 1.42 30.44
CA THR A 1029 -26.53 1.57 29.75
C THR A 1029 -25.92 2.95 30.00
N LEU A 1030 -26.73 4.02 30.00
CA LEU A 1030 -26.26 5.39 30.25
C LEU A 1030 -26.16 5.72 31.75
N LEU A 1031 -26.50 4.80 32.65
CA LEU A 1031 -26.35 5.00 34.10
C LEU A 1031 -24.98 4.57 34.64
N THR A 1032 -24.18 3.88 33.82
CA THR A 1032 -22.85 3.40 34.24
C THR A 1032 -21.86 4.55 34.43
N ASN A 1033 -20.81 4.32 35.23
CA ASN A 1033 -19.72 5.29 35.40
C ASN A 1033 -19.00 5.58 34.08
N ALA A 1034 -18.93 4.59 33.19
CA ALA A 1034 -18.34 4.73 31.86
C ALA A 1034 -19.19 5.58 30.88
N ALA A 1035 -20.43 5.90 31.23
CA ALA A 1035 -21.32 6.73 30.42
C ALA A 1035 -21.38 8.19 30.88
N ARG A 1036 -20.55 8.61 31.85
CA ARG A 1036 -20.58 9.98 32.41
C ARG A 1036 -20.24 11.04 31.36
N GLU A 1037 -19.33 10.71 30.47
CA GLU A 1037 -18.95 11.55 29.34
C GLU A 1037 -19.31 10.83 28.03
N PRO A 1038 -19.59 11.56 26.94
CA PRO A 1038 -19.73 10.98 25.61
C PRO A 1038 -18.33 10.68 25.02
N SER A 1039 -17.53 9.90 25.76
CA SER A 1039 -16.15 9.57 25.44
C SER A 1039 -15.77 8.18 25.98
N GLY A 1040 -14.75 7.56 25.38
CA GLY A 1040 -14.24 6.26 25.80
C GLY A 1040 -15.01 5.04 25.26
N LYS A 1041 -14.66 3.85 25.77
CA LYS A 1041 -15.04 2.54 25.17
C LYS A 1041 -16.54 2.32 25.01
N LEU A 1042 -17.37 2.86 25.91
CA LEU A 1042 -18.82 2.71 25.84
C LEU A 1042 -19.42 3.60 24.74
N PHE A 1043 -18.97 4.85 24.65
CA PHE A 1043 -19.38 5.77 23.58
C PHE A 1043 -18.92 5.27 22.21
N ASP A 1044 -17.68 4.78 22.11
CA ASP A 1044 -17.16 4.21 20.86
C ASP A 1044 -17.97 2.99 20.42
N LYS A 1045 -18.36 2.12 21.36
CA LYS A 1045 -19.22 0.96 21.06
C LYS A 1045 -20.63 1.35 20.62
N LEU A 1046 -21.22 2.40 21.21
CA LEU A 1046 -22.58 2.84 20.88
C LEU A 1046 -22.65 3.75 19.66
N SER A 1047 -21.53 4.32 19.24
CA SER A 1047 -21.38 5.13 18.02
C SER A 1047 -20.76 4.35 16.85
N ASP A 1048 -20.51 3.05 17.03
CA ASP A 1048 -19.94 2.19 16.01
C ASP A 1048 -20.88 2.09 14.79
N GLY A 1049 -20.32 2.31 13.59
CA GLY A 1049 -21.09 2.35 12.34
C GLY A 1049 -21.89 3.64 12.06
N MET A 1050 -21.83 4.65 12.92
CA MET A 1050 -22.45 5.97 12.66
C MET A 1050 -21.58 6.85 11.76
N GLN A 1051 -22.22 7.65 10.90
CA GLN A 1051 -21.53 8.73 10.18
C GLN A 1051 -21.10 9.84 11.16
N ALA A 1052 -20.10 10.64 10.77
CA ALA A 1052 -19.48 11.62 11.66
C ALA A 1052 -20.48 12.68 12.18
N ASP A 1053 -21.43 13.07 11.35
CA ASP A 1053 -22.54 13.97 11.70
C ASP A 1053 -23.49 13.36 12.73
N LEU A 1054 -23.86 12.07 12.58
CA LEU A 1054 -24.69 11.35 13.53
C LEU A 1054 -23.96 11.10 14.86
N LYS A 1055 -22.64 10.90 14.82
CA LYS A 1055 -21.81 10.73 16.02
C LYS A 1055 -21.72 12.03 16.83
N GLU A 1056 -21.61 13.19 16.17
CA GLU A 1056 -21.68 14.48 16.86
C GLU A 1056 -23.10 14.76 17.42
N ARG A 1057 -24.16 14.46 16.66
CA ARG A 1057 -25.54 14.56 17.20
C ARG A 1057 -25.78 13.65 18.40
N LEU A 1058 -25.23 12.43 18.39
CA LEU A 1058 -25.27 11.52 19.54
C LEU A 1058 -24.53 12.11 20.75
N LYS A 1059 -23.40 12.78 20.53
CA LYS A 1059 -22.59 13.44 21.56
C LYS A 1059 -23.33 14.61 22.18
N GLU A 1060 -24.00 15.43 21.37
CA GLU A 1060 -24.84 16.54 21.81
C GLU A 1060 -26.07 16.05 22.59
N ALA A 1061 -26.71 14.97 22.11
CA ALA A 1061 -27.86 14.34 22.76
C ALA A 1061 -27.51 13.61 24.08
N TRP A 1062 -26.22 13.30 24.30
CA TRP A 1062 -25.78 12.40 25.37
C TRP A 1062 -26.18 12.81 26.78
N PRO A 1063 -25.98 14.08 27.21
CA PRO A 1063 -26.35 14.50 28.57
C PRO A 1063 -27.86 14.39 28.80
N VAL A 1064 -28.66 14.74 27.80
CA VAL A 1064 -30.13 14.72 27.84
C VAL A 1064 -30.67 13.29 27.96
N MET A 1065 -30.15 12.37 27.14
CA MET A 1065 -30.50 10.95 27.21
C MET A 1065 -30.13 10.33 28.57
N ARG A 1066 -28.97 10.71 29.13
CA ARG A 1066 -28.53 10.24 30.44
C ARG A 1066 -29.45 10.75 31.56
N THR A 1067 -29.79 12.03 31.54
CA THR A 1067 -30.71 12.63 32.53
C THR A 1067 -32.09 11.98 32.48
N ALA A 1068 -32.61 11.69 31.28
CA ALA A 1068 -33.88 10.99 31.11
C ALA A 1068 -33.85 9.58 31.75
N GLN A 1069 -32.77 8.80 31.53
CA GLN A 1069 -32.62 7.49 32.19
C GLN A 1069 -32.46 7.60 33.72
N GLN A 1070 -31.76 8.62 34.22
CA GLN A 1070 -31.60 8.86 35.66
C GLN A 1070 -32.95 9.18 36.32
N LEU A 1071 -33.74 10.05 35.69
CA LEU A 1071 -35.09 10.39 36.14
C LEU A 1071 -35.99 9.14 36.18
N SER A 1072 -36.03 8.36 35.10
CA SER A 1072 -36.84 7.14 35.04
C SER A 1072 -36.42 6.09 36.07
N ALA A 1073 -35.11 5.92 36.30
CA ALA A 1073 -34.61 5.03 37.34
C ALA A 1073 -35.05 5.48 38.75
N HIS A 1074 -35.07 6.80 39.00
CA HIS A 1074 -35.49 7.36 40.27
C HIS A 1074 -37.00 7.25 40.49
N GLU A 1075 -37.82 7.54 39.48
CA GLU A 1075 -39.28 7.39 39.52
C GLU A 1075 -39.69 5.96 39.88
N ARG A 1076 -39.04 4.97 39.28
CA ARG A 1076 -39.27 3.56 39.62
C ARG A 1076 -38.89 3.24 41.06
N THR A 1077 -37.75 3.76 41.53
CA THR A 1077 -37.31 3.56 42.92
C THR A 1077 -38.35 4.12 43.90
N VAL A 1078 -38.91 5.30 43.62
CA VAL A 1078 -39.97 5.90 44.43
C VAL A 1078 -41.29 5.15 44.33
N GLN A 1079 -41.67 4.66 43.15
CA GLN A 1079 -42.85 3.81 42.99
C GLN A 1079 -42.71 2.48 43.73
N THR A 1080 -41.53 1.84 43.70
CA THR A 1080 -41.26 0.62 44.46
C THR A 1080 -41.31 0.87 45.96
N LEU A 1081 -40.77 2.01 46.44
CA LEU A 1081 -40.87 2.42 47.84
C LEU A 1081 -42.31 2.69 48.28
N ARG A 1082 -43.10 3.40 47.46
CA ARG A 1082 -44.53 3.63 47.73
C ARG A 1082 -45.34 2.34 47.74
N GLN A 1083 -45.10 1.44 46.78
CA GLN A 1083 -45.74 0.12 46.77
C GLN A 1083 -45.37 -0.70 48.01
N ALA A 1084 -44.12 -0.61 48.48
CA ALA A 1084 -43.68 -1.25 49.72
C ALA A 1084 -44.32 -0.62 50.96
N GLU A 1085 -44.49 0.70 51.00
CA GLU A 1085 -45.21 1.44 52.06
C GLU A 1085 -46.72 1.13 52.07
N ASP A 1086 -47.36 1.07 50.91
CA ASP A 1086 -48.77 0.71 50.73
C ASP A 1086 -49.01 -0.76 51.15
N LEU A 1087 -48.09 -1.67 50.82
CA LEU A 1087 -48.08 -3.05 51.33
C LEU A 1087 -47.94 -3.08 52.86
N HIS A 1088 -47.09 -2.23 53.43
CA HIS A 1088 -46.91 -2.10 54.88
C HIS A 1088 -48.15 -1.50 55.59
N LEU A 1089 -48.84 -0.55 54.96
CA LEU A 1089 -50.08 0.06 55.46
C LEU A 1089 -51.28 -0.89 55.35
N ALA A 1090 -51.39 -1.65 54.26
CA ALA A 1090 -52.38 -2.71 54.09
C ALA A 1090 -52.21 -3.83 55.14
N GLN A 1091 -50.97 -4.19 55.49
CA GLN A 1091 -50.67 -5.11 56.59
C GLN A 1091 -51.03 -4.54 57.98
N ARG A 1092 -51.02 -3.21 58.17
CA ARG A 1092 -51.44 -2.55 59.43
C ARG A 1092 -52.96 -2.36 59.55
N GLN A 1093 -53.69 -2.32 58.43
CA GLN A 1093 -55.15 -2.15 58.41
C GLN A 1093 -55.92 -3.48 58.36
N THR A 1094 -55.24 -4.63 58.43
CA THR A 1094 -55.92 -5.91 58.61
C THR A 1094 -56.43 -6.01 60.06
N PRO A 1095 -57.75 -6.08 60.33
CA PRO A 1095 -58.24 -6.27 61.68
C PRO A 1095 -57.83 -7.66 62.17
N VAL A 1096 -57.25 -7.72 63.37
CA VAL A 1096 -57.20 -8.95 64.14
C VAL A 1096 -58.65 -9.38 64.41
N MET A 1097 -59.17 -10.31 63.60
CA MET A 1097 -60.35 -11.07 64.00
C MET A 1097 -59.96 -11.92 65.21
N LYS A 1098 -60.37 -11.47 66.40
CA LYS A 1098 -60.64 -12.37 67.51
C LYS A 1098 -62.00 -13.03 67.24
N GLN A 1099 -61.95 -14.22 66.62
CA GLN A 1099 -62.70 -15.41 67.02
C GLN A 1099 -62.19 -16.61 66.23
#